data_AF-A0A7N5K9Y8-F1
#
_entry.id   AF-A0A7N5K9Y8-F1
#
_cell.length_a   1.000
_cell.length_b   1.000
_cell.length_c   1.000
_cell.angle_alpha   90.00
_cell.angle_beta   90.00
_cell.angle_gamma   90.00
#
_symmetry.space_group_name_H-M   'P 1'
#
loop_
_entity.id
_entity.type
_entity.pdbx_description
1 polymer ?
#
loop_
_entity_poly.entity_id
_entity_poly.type
_entity_poly.pdbx_seq_one_letter_code
_entity_poly.pdbx_strand_id
1 'polypeptide(L)'
;MVFCLENEEPRLPQRSAMVHFQASEVQQLLHNKFVVILGDSIQRAVYKDLVLLLQRDSLLTAAQLKAKYLEGVLEELTYGPAPDLVIINSCLWDLSRYGRCSMESYRENLERVFVRMDQVLPDSCLLVWNMAMPLGERVTGGFLLPELQPLAGSLRRDVVEGNFYSATLAGDHCFDVLDLHFHFRHAVRHRHRDGVHWDQHAHRHLSHLLLTHVADAWGVELPKRDYPSETSEPHVRIRIVKKKKVITKKRKKLTSPRPLVTARPPVTTTPAGAPHLPEAAEPGCPPLGLESLRLSDSQLQASSSQSFGLGPHRGRLNIQSGLEDGDLYDGAWCAEQQDAEPWFQVDARHPTRFSGIITQGRNSIWRYDWVTSYKVQFSNDSQTWWGSRNRSSGMDVVFPANSDPETPVLNLLPEPQVARFIRLLPQTWLQGGASCLRAEILACPVSDPNDLFPKAPALASSDPLDFRHHDYKAMRKLMKQVNEKCPNITRVYSIGKSHQGLKLYVMEMSDQPGEHELGEPEVRYVAGMHGNEALGRELLLLLMQFLCREYLRGDPRVTRLLTETRIHLLPSMNPDGYETAFRRGSELVGWAEGRWNHQGIDLNHNFADLNTPLWEAEDDGLVPDTVPNHHLPLPTYYTLPNATVAPETRAVIEWMQRIPFVLSANLHGGELVVSYPFDMTRTPWAARELTPTPDDAVFRWLSTVYAGTNQAMQDPDRRPCHSQDFSLHGNIINGADWHTVPGSMNDFSYLHTNCFEITVELSCDKFPHESELPQEWENNKEALLTYLEQVRMGITGVVRDKDTELGIADAVIAVEGINHDVTTAWGGDYWRLLTPGDYKVTASAEGYHPATRNCRVPFEEGPVPCNFHLTKTPKQRLRELLAAGAKVPPDLRRRLERLRGKKN
;
A
#
# COMPACT_ATOMS: atom_id res chain seq x y z
N MET A 1 -30.91 6.95 22.83
CA MET A 1 -31.87 5.84 22.92
C MET A 1 -33.05 6.12 21.99
N VAL A 2 -32.91 5.74 20.71
CA VAL A 2 -33.96 5.32 19.78
C VAL A 2 -33.22 4.36 18.84
N PHE A 3 -33.73 3.14 18.71
CA PHE A 3 -33.25 2.11 17.78
C PHE A 3 -34.25 2.02 16.62
N CYS A 4 -33.75 1.93 15.39
CA CYS A 4 -34.37 1.13 14.34
C CYS A 4 -33.27 0.26 13.72
N LEU A 5 -33.50 -1.04 13.81
CA LEU A 5 -32.76 -2.11 13.16
C LEU A 5 -33.38 -2.30 11.79
N GLU A 6 -32.58 -2.31 10.72
CA GLU A 6 -32.53 -3.39 9.75
C GLU A 6 -31.32 -3.20 8.83
N ASN A 7 -30.57 -4.29 8.68
CA ASN A 7 -29.43 -4.40 7.77
C ASN A 7 -29.94 -4.38 6.33
N GLU A 8 -29.56 -3.37 5.55
CA GLU A 8 -29.03 -3.56 4.20
C GLU A 8 -27.79 -2.67 4.09
N GLU A 9 -26.67 -3.28 3.67
CA GLU A 9 -25.48 -2.55 3.26
C GLU A 9 -25.85 -1.54 2.16
N PRO A 10 -25.17 -0.39 2.03
CA PRO A 10 -25.19 0.33 0.77
C PRO A 10 -24.72 -0.65 -0.31
N ARG A 11 -25.56 -0.92 -1.31
CA ARG A 11 -25.20 -1.77 -2.43
C ARG A 11 -24.06 -1.10 -3.17
N LEU A 12 -22.82 -1.54 -2.92
CA LEU A 12 -21.75 -1.38 -3.89
C LEU A 12 -22.23 -2.05 -5.19
N PRO A 13 -22.21 -1.37 -6.35
CA PRO A 13 -22.65 -1.96 -7.60
C PRO A 13 -21.82 -3.22 -7.84
N GLN A 14 -22.49 -4.36 -7.95
CA GLN A 14 -21.84 -5.58 -8.41
C GLN A 14 -21.23 -5.27 -9.78
N ARG A 15 -20.03 -5.79 -10.08
CA ARG A 15 -19.53 -5.84 -11.45
C ARG A 15 -20.44 -6.75 -12.28
N SER A 16 -21.61 -6.24 -12.66
CA SER A 16 -22.48 -6.85 -13.64
C SER A 16 -21.84 -6.64 -15.00
N ALA A 17 -21.57 -7.74 -15.71
CA ALA A 17 -21.10 -7.67 -17.09
C ALA A 17 -22.08 -6.80 -17.90
N MET A 18 -21.57 -5.80 -18.63
CA MET A 18 -22.42 -4.87 -19.38
C MET A 18 -23.32 -5.63 -20.36
N VAL A 19 -24.63 -5.43 -20.24
CA VAL A 19 -25.62 -6.13 -21.05
C VAL A 19 -26.08 -5.24 -22.20
N HIS A 20 -26.10 -5.79 -23.41
CA HIS A 20 -26.68 -5.13 -24.57
C HIS A 20 -28.20 -5.30 -24.57
N PHE A 21 -28.95 -4.24 -24.32
CA PHE A 21 -30.42 -4.29 -24.28
C PHE A 21 -31.04 -4.20 -25.68
N GLN A 22 -32.05 -5.03 -25.95
CA GLN A 22 -32.96 -4.87 -27.09
C GLN A 22 -34.13 -3.95 -26.73
N ALA A 23 -34.78 -3.37 -27.74
CA ALA A 23 -35.88 -2.42 -27.54
C ALA A 23 -37.03 -2.97 -26.68
N SER A 24 -37.40 -4.24 -26.86
CA SER A 24 -38.46 -4.90 -26.06
C SER A 24 -38.10 -5.03 -24.57
N GLU A 25 -36.81 -5.22 -24.26
CA GLU A 25 -36.32 -5.35 -22.88
C GLU A 25 -36.25 -4.00 -22.18
N VAL A 26 -35.87 -2.95 -22.91
CA VAL A 26 -35.92 -1.57 -22.39
C VAL A 26 -37.38 -1.15 -22.18
N GLN A 27 -38.27 -1.48 -23.12
CA GLN A 27 -39.71 -1.23 -22.97
C GLN A 27 -40.29 -1.94 -21.75
N GLN A 28 -39.84 -3.17 -21.46
CA GLN A 28 -40.27 -3.93 -20.28
C GLN A 28 -39.69 -3.36 -18.98
N LEU A 29 -38.40 -2.98 -18.98
CA LEU A 29 -37.71 -2.41 -17.83
C LEU A 29 -38.30 -1.04 -17.42
N LEU A 30 -38.63 -0.21 -18.40
CA LEU A 30 -39.15 1.15 -18.19
C LEU A 30 -40.68 1.24 -18.35
N HIS A 31 -41.38 0.11 -18.43
CA HIS A 31 -42.84 0.09 -18.62
C HIS A 31 -43.56 0.77 -17.44
N ASN A 32 -44.44 1.74 -17.72
CA ASN A 32 -45.16 2.53 -16.72
C ASN A 32 -44.26 3.26 -15.70
N LYS A 33 -43.02 3.58 -16.08
CA LYS A 33 -42.09 4.36 -15.24
C LYS A 33 -42.10 5.84 -15.63
N PHE A 34 -42.23 6.72 -14.65
CA PHE A 34 -42.05 8.15 -14.87
C PHE A 34 -40.56 8.51 -14.70
N VAL A 35 -39.87 8.74 -15.83
CA VAL A 35 -38.43 9.00 -15.87
C VAL A 35 -38.16 10.48 -16.18
N VAL A 36 -37.35 11.11 -15.35
CA VAL A 36 -36.92 12.51 -15.50
C VAL A 36 -35.42 12.52 -15.78
N ILE A 37 -34.99 13.21 -16.84
CA ILE A 37 -33.57 13.36 -17.20
C ILE A 37 -33.21 14.83 -17.22
N LEU A 38 -32.25 15.22 -16.39
CA LEU A 38 -31.74 16.59 -16.24
C LEU A 38 -30.26 16.62 -16.62
N GLY A 39 -29.90 17.36 -17.67
CA GLY A 39 -28.49 17.49 -18.02
C GLY A 39 -28.21 18.21 -19.34
N ASP A 40 -26.95 18.15 -19.76
CA ASP A 40 -26.40 18.93 -20.87
C ASP A 40 -26.68 18.37 -22.28
N SER A 41 -25.95 18.86 -23.30
CA SER A 41 -26.09 18.40 -24.69
C SER A 41 -25.80 16.91 -24.89
N ILE A 42 -24.97 16.29 -24.04
CA ILE A 42 -24.64 14.86 -24.08
C ILE A 42 -25.81 14.05 -23.54
N GLN A 43 -26.41 14.47 -22.41
CA GLN A 43 -27.63 13.82 -21.90
C GLN A 43 -28.85 14.05 -22.79
N ARG A 44 -28.92 15.18 -23.50
CA ARG A 44 -29.95 15.42 -24.53
C ARG A 44 -29.81 14.46 -25.73
N ALA A 45 -28.61 13.93 -26.00
CA ALA A 45 -28.39 12.90 -27.01
C ALA A 45 -28.76 11.50 -26.49
N VAL A 46 -28.46 11.19 -25.21
CA VAL A 46 -28.93 9.98 -24.52
C VAL A 46 -30.45 9.94 -24.44
N TYR A 47 -31.09 11.05 -24.09
CA TYR A 47 -32.55 11.21 -24.18
C TYR A 47 -33.07 10.91 -25.58
N LYS A 48 -32.43 11.44 -26.64
CA LYS A 48 -32.85 11.17 -28.02
C LYS A 48 -32.63 9.71 -28.42
N ASP A 49 -31.55 9.05 -27.96
CA ASP A 49 -31.24 7.63 -28.23
C ASP A 49 -32.17 6.69 -27.45
N LEU A 50 -32.39 6.93 -26.15
CA LEU A 50 -33.37 6.23 -25.31
C LEU A 50 -34.78 6.44 -25.86
N VAL A 51 -35.14 7.66 -26.22
CA VAL A 51 -36.45 7.92 -26.82
C VAL A 51 -36.55 7.27 -28.19
N LEU A 52 -35.53 7.29 -29.07
CA LEU A 52 -35.51 6.54 -30.35
C LEU A 52 -35.69 5.02 -30.13
N LEU A 53 -35.14 4.49 -29.03
CA LEU A 53 -35.38 3.11 -28.58
C LEU A 53 -36.79 2.90 -28.01
N LEU A 54 -37.50 3.97 -27.60
CA LEU A 54 -38.75 3.93 -26.84
C LEU A 54 -39.96 4.64 -27.52
N GLN A 55 -39.91 5.05 -28.79
CA GLN A 55 -40.98 5.87 -29.39
C GLN A 55 -42.30 5.10 -29.66
N ARG A 56 -43.46 5.43 -29.06
CA ARG A 56 -43.75 6.58 -28.16
C ARG A 56 -45.21 6.68 -27.67
N ASP A 57 -45.47 7.65 -26.76
CA ASP A 57 -46.26 8.86 -27.14
C ASP A 57 -46.19 10.09 -26.18
N SER A 58 -45.09 10.87 -26.26
CA SER A 58 -45.05 12.33 -26.52
C SER A 58 -43.68 12.97 -26.20
N LEU A 59 -43.42 14.18 -26.72
CA LEU A 59 -42.19 14.96 -26.53
C LEU A 59 -42.46 16.23 -25.72
N LEU A 60 -41.55 16.61 -24.83
CA LEU A 60 -41.52 17.97 -24.26
C LEU A 60 -41.35 19.00 -25.39
N THR A 61 -42.18 20.04 -25.35
CA THR A 61 -42.23 21.07 -26.39
C THR A 61 -41.01 21.98 -26.32
N ALA A 62 -40.65 22.60 -27.44
CA ALA A 62 -39.51 23.53 -27.52
C ALA A 62 -39.63 24.75 -26.58
N ALA A 63 -40.86 25.06 -26.11
CA ALA A 63 -41.12 26.09 -25.12
C ALA A 63 -40.71 25.65 -23.70
N GLN A 64 -40.93 24.38 -23.34
CA GLN A 64 -40.52 23.80 -22.04
C GLN A 64 -39.00 23.67 -21.93
N LEU A 65 -38.30 23.48 -23.05
CA LEU A 65 -36.83 23.45 -23.11
C LEU A 65 -36.14 24.80 -22.86
N LYS A 66 -36.87 25.91 -22.74
CA LYS A 66 -36.30 27.28 -22.77
C LYS A 66 -36.62 28.19 -21.56
N ALA A 67 -37.39 27.76 -20.55
CA ALA A 67 -37.65 28.59 -19.36
C ALA A 67 -36.60 28.38 -18.24
N LYS A 68 -36.45 29.33 -17.30
CA LYS A 68 -35.47 29.29 -16.17
C LYS A 68 -35.55 27.92 -15.44
N TYR A 69 -34.51 27.12 -15.59
CA TYR A 69 -34.63 25.69 -15.88
C TYR A 69 -34.74 24.73 -14.67
N LEU A 70 -34.25 25.09 -13.47
CA LEU A 70 -34.17 24.13 -12.36
C LEU A 70 -35.26 24.31 -11.30
N GLU A 71 -35.54 25.54 -10.87
CA GLU A 71 -36.57 25.80 -9.84
C GLU A 71 -37.98 25.41 -10.31
N GLY A 72 -38.32 25.64 -11.58
CA GLY A 72 -39.61 25.20 -12.13
C GLY A 72 -39.75 23.68 -12.20
N VAL A 73 -38.65 22.95 -12.44
CA VAL A 73 -38.63 21.48 -12.42
C VAL A 73 -38.75 20.96 -10.99
N LEU A 74 -38.07 21.57 -10.02
CA LEU A 74 -38.19 21.19 -8.61
C LEU A 74 -39.59 21.50 -8.04
N GLU A 75 -40.24 22.58 -8.48
CA GLU A 75 -41.65 22.85 -8.16
C GLU A 75 -42.58 21.79 -8.77
N GLU A 76 -42.38 21.41 -10.04
CA GLU A 76 -43.16 20.33 -10.68
C GLU A 76 -42.93 18.96 -10.02
N LEU A 77 -41.72 18.65 -9.55
CA LEU A 77 -41.45 17.44 -8.77
C LEU A 77 -42.10 17.48 -7.38
N THR A 78 -42.29 18.68 -6.81
CA THR A 78 -42.95 18.86 -5.51
C THR A 78 -44.47 18.69 -5.61
N TYR A 79 -45.10 19.14 -6.70
CA TYR A 79 -46.57 19.20 -6.83
C TYR A 79 -47.16 18.30 -7.93
N GLY A 80 -46.34 17.73 -8.80
CA GLY A 80 -46.72 16.82 -9.89
C GLY A 80 -46.63 15.33 -9.50
N PRO A 81 -46.87 14.41 -10.44
CA PRO A 81 -46.66 12.98 -10.20
C PRO A 81 -45.18 12.71 -9.91
N ALA A 82 -44.88 11.91 -8.88
CA ALA A 82 -43.51 11.67 -8.47
C ALA A 82 -42.78 10.72 -9.43
N PRO A 83 -41.51 11.01 -9.81
CA PRO A 83 -40.74 10.16 -10.70
C PRO A 83 -40.34 8.84 -10.04
N ASP A 84 -40.23 7.80 -10.87
CA ASP A 84 -39.62 6.52 -10.50
C ASP A 84 -38.10 6.55 -10.66
N LEU A 85 -37.59 7.36 -11.60
CA LEU A 85 -36.17 7.49 -11.93
C LEU A 85 -35.83 8.94 -12.28
N VAL A 86 -34.85 9.51 -11.60
CA VAL A 86 -34.23 10.79 -11.95
C VAL A 86 -32.79 10.53 -12.35
N ILE A 87 -32.41 10.93 -13.57
CA ILE A 87 -31.03 10.87 -14.04
C ILE A 87 -30.55 12.31 -14.16
N ILE A 88 -29.50 12.64 -13.43
CA ILE A 88 -28.95 13.99 -13.41
C ILE A 88 -27.46 13.99 -13.76
N ASN A 89 -27.04 14.94 -14.60
CA ASN A 89 -25.64 15.19 -14.93
C ASN A 89 -25.43 16.68 -15.15
N SER A 90 -24.46 17.30 -14.48
CA SER A 90 -23.75 18.47 -15.03
C SER A 90 -22.64 18.89 -14.06
N CYS A 91 -21.40 18.49 -14.35
CA CYS A 91 -20.21 19.22 -13.88
C CYS A 91 -19.74 20.19 -14.96
N LEU A 92 -19.79 19.74 -16.22
CA LEU A 92 -19.09 20.38 -17.32
C LEU A 92 -19.62 21.80 -17.66
N TRP A 93 -20.93 22.00 -17.66
CA TRP A 93 -21.53 23.31 -17.98
C TRP A 93 -21.51 24.29 -16.81
N ASP A 94 -21.65 23.81 -15.57
CA ASP A 94 -21.68 24.69 -14.41
C ASP A 94 -20.28 25.18 -14.05
N LEU A 95 -19.25 24.37 -14.31
CA LEU A 95 -17.85 24.76 -14.19
C LEU A 95 -17.37 25.77 -15.24
N SER A 96 -18.09 25.93 -16.33
CA SER A 96 -17.75 26.91 -17.38
C SER A 96 -18.63 28.16 -17.38
N ARG A 97 -19.67 28.21 -16.53
CA ARG A 97 -20.70 29.27 -16.55
C ARG A 97 -20.38 30.48 -15.66
N TYR A 98 -19.70 30.30 -14.54
CA TYR A 98 -19.54 31.35 -13.51
C TYR A 98 -18.19 32.10 -13.54
N GLY A 99 -17.44 32.00 -14.65
CA GLY A 99 -16.17 32.72 -14.80
C GLY A 99 -15.05 32.18 -13.89
N ARG A 100 -14.22 33.07 -13.32
CA ARG A 100 -13.01 32.67 -12.55
C ARG A 100 -13.29 31.98 -11.21
N CYS A 101 -14.49 32.11 -10.66
CA CYS A 101 -14.90 31.49 -9.39
C CYS A 101 -15.82 30.28 -9.62
N SER A 102 -15.67 29.59 -10.75
CA SER A 102 -16.64 28.59 -11.19
C SER A 102 -16.68 27.32 -10.35
N MET A 103 -15.53 26.85 -9.84
CA MET A 103 -15.47 25.69 -8.94
C MET A 103 -16.16 25.96 -7.60
N GLU A 104 -15.90 27.12 -6.98
CA GLU A 104 -16.51 27.49 -5.69
C GLU A 104 -18.03 27.65 -5.82
N SER A 105 -18.47 28.36 -6.87
CA SER A 105 -19.89 28.51 -7.17
C SER A 105 -20.55 27.17 -7.51
N TYR A 106 -19.83 26.27 -8.17
CA TYR A 106 -20.33 24.93 -8.49
C TYR A 106 -20.56 24.10 -7.23
N ARG A 107 -19.59 24.07 -6.30
CA ARG A 107 -19.72 23.36 -5.02
C ARG A 107 -20.92 23.84 -4.22
N GLU A 108 -21.05 25.15 -4.01
CA GLU A 108 -22.18 25.72 -3.26
C GLU A 108 -23.54 25.41 -3.89
N ASN A 109 -23.64 25.52 -5.23
CA ASN A 109 -24.89 25.27 -5.91
C ASN A 109 -25.24 23.78 -5.92
N LEU A 110 -24.24 22.90 -6.00
CA LEU A 110 -24.46 21.45 -5.99
C LEU A 110 -25.00 20.99 -4.63
N GLU A 111 -24.42 21.47 -3.53
CA GLU A 111 -24.94 21.21 -2.17
C GLU A 111 -26.39 21.67 -2.03
N ARG A 112 -26.72 22.88 -2.50
CA ARG A 112 -28.10 23.38 -2.45
C ARG A 112 -29.07 22.49 -3.25
N VAL A 113 -28.64 22.01 -4.42
CA VAL A 113 -29.48 21.16 -5.27
C VAL A 113 -29.67 19.77 -4.66
N PHE A 114 -28.64 19.15 -4.09
CA PHE A 114 -28.76 17.80 -3.50
C PHE A 114 -29.62 17.81 -2.24
N VAL A 115 -29.42 18.81 -1.36
CA VAL A 115 -30.30 19.05 -0.21
C VAL A 115 -31.75 19.26 -0.66
N ARG A 116 -31.98 19.94 -1.78
CA ARG A 116 -33.34 20.17 -2.29
C ARG A 116 -33.93 18.91 -2.92
N MET A 117 -33.12 18.07 -3.55
CA MET A 117 -33.56 16.79 -4.13
C MET A 117 -34.01 15.81 -3.05
N ASP A 118 -33.29 15.70 -1.93
CA ASP A 118 -33.74 14.93 -0.75
C ASP A 118 -35.10 15.37 -0.21
N GLN A 119 -35.40 16.67 -0.31
CA GLN A 119 -36.67 17.22 0.20
C GLN A 119 -37.85 16.99 -0.74
N VAL A 120 -37.57 16.86 -2.04
CA VAL A 120 -38.59 16.91 -3.09
C VAL A 120 -38.88 15.54 -3.67
N LEU A 121 -37.89 14.64 -3.72
CA LEU A 121 -38.06 13.30 -4.27
C LEU A 121 -38.52 12.32 -3.18
N PRO A 122 -39.45 11.41 -3.49
CA PRO A 122 -39.83 10.36 -2.55
C PRO A 122 -38.73 9.31 -2.43
N ASP A 123 -38.63 8.64 -1.28
CA ASP A 123 -37.66 7.55 -1.03
C ASP A 123 -37.73 6.39 -2.05
N SER A 124 -38.85 6.26 -2.78
CA SER A 124 -39.03 5.26 -3.83
C SER A 124 -38.43 5.65 -5.19
N CYS A 125 -37.99 6.90 -5.35
CA CYS A 125 -37.40 7.40 -6.58
C CYS A 125 -35.92 7.04 -6.63
N LEU A 126 -35.50 6.35 -7.70
CA LEU A 126 -34.08 6.10 -7.96
C LEU A 126 -33.44 7.36 -8.55
N LEU A 127 -32.47 7.97 -7.87
CA LEU A 127 -31.69 9.08 -8.43
C LEU A 127 -30.29 8.60 -8.81
N VAL A 128 -29.93 8.75 -10.09
CA VAL A 128 -28.60 8.43 -10.62
C VAL A 128 -27.86 9.70 -11.03
N TRP A 129 -26.79 10.03 -10.30
CA TRP A 129 -25.83 11.07 -10.64
C TRP A 129 -24.79 10.55 -11.63
N ASN A 130 -24.91 11.00 -12.87
CA ASN A 130 -23.96 10.68 -13.93
C ASN A 130 -22.82 11.70 -13.91
N MET A 131 -21.59 11.23 -13.71
CA MET A 131 -20.42 12.09 -13.83
C MET A 131 -20.18 12.56 -15.28
N ALA A 132 -19.43 13.64 -15.45
CA ALA A 132 -19.06 14.15 -16.77
C ALA A 132 -18.02 13.25 -17.46
N MET A 133 -18.27 12.93 -18.73
CA MET A 133 -17.35 12.14 -19.55
C MET A 133 -16.02 12.87 -19.80
N PRO A 134 -14.93 12.16 -20.14
CA PRO A 134 -13.61 12.78 -20.28
C PRO A 134 -13.54 13.83 -21.38
N LEU A 135 -13.00 15.01 -21.06
CA LEU A 135 -12.75 16.07 -22.04
C LEU A 135 -11.48 15.87 -22.87
N GLY A 136 -11.47 16.42 -24.07
CA GLY A 136 -10.29 16.54 -24.93
C GLY A 136 -9.36 17.67 -24.48
N GLU A 137 -8.11 17.59 -24.90
CA GLU A 137 -7.06 18.56 -24.58
C GLU A 137 -7.31 19.96 -25.15
N ARG A 138 -8.08 20.04 -26.25
CA ARG A 138 -8.51 21.30 -26.83
C ARG A 138 -10.02 21.27 -26.97
N VAL A 139 -10.69 22.07 -26.14
CA VAL A 139 -12.13 22.29 -26.24
C VAL A 139 -12.38 23.41 -27.25
N THR A 140 -13.08 23.10 -28.34
CA THR A 140 -13.36 24.06 -29.42
C THR A 140 -14.86 24.09 -29.74
N GLY A 141 -15.39 25.23 -30.19
CA GLY A 141 -16.83 25.42 -30.45
C GLY A 141 -17.54 26.31 -29.43
N GLY A 142 -18.82 26.63 -29.67
CA GLY A 142 -19.61 27.60 -28.90
C GLY A 142 -20.02 27.17 -27.49
N PHE A 143 -19.26 26.26 -26.88
CA PHE A 143 -19.47 25.72 -25.54
C PHE A 143 -18.89 26.64 -24.45
N LEU A 144 -17.77 27.33 -24.74
CA LEU A 144 -17.19 28.35 -23.86
C LEU A 144 -17.58 29.76 -24.33
N LEU A 145 -17.89 30.64 -23.38
CA LEU A 145 -18.04 32.07 -23.67
C LEU A 145 -16.72 32.61 -24.22
N PRO A 146 -16.72 33.48 -25.26
CA PRO A 146 -15.49 34.03 -25.85
C PRO A 146 -14.53 34.65 -24.82
N GLU A 147 -15.06 35.20 -23.74
CA GLU A 147 -14.32 35.81 -22.64
C GLU A 147 -13.62 34.79 -21.72
N LEU A 148 -13.99 33.51 -21.80
CA LEU A 148 -13.48 32.40 -20.97
C LEU A 148 -12.56 31.44 -21.74
N GLN A 149 -12.28 31.73 -23.01
CA GLN A 149 -11.34 30.96 -23.84
C GLN A 149 -9.94 30.75 -23.21
N PRO A 150 -9.37 31.69 -22.43
CA PRO A 150 -8.10 31.48 -21.73
C PRO A 150 -8.14 30.40 -20.63
N LEU A 151 -9.33 30.07 -20.11
CA LEU A 151 -9.54 29.05 -19.05
C LEU A 151 -9.77 27.64 -19.64
N ALA A 152 -9.85 27.50 -20.97
CA ALA A 152 -10.02 26.21 -21.62
C ALA A 152 -8.90 25.21 -21.28
N GLY A 153 -7.71 25.70 -20.93
CA GLY A 153 -6.56 24.87 -20.55
C GLY A 153 -6.69 24.19 -19.17
N SER A 154 -7.48 24.74 -18.24
CA SER A 154 -7.72 24.13 -16.92
C SER A 154 -8.98 23.28 -16.88
N LEU A 155 -9.94 23.51 -17.79
CA LEU A 155 -11.27 22.92 -17.74
C LEU A 155 -11.28 21.38 -17.64
N ARG A 156 -10.32 20.69 -18.28
CA ARG A 156 -10.20 19.22 -18.17
C ARG A 156 -9.89 18.79 -16.73
N ARG A 157 -9.04 19.52 -16.02
CA ARG A 157 -8.71 19.28 -14.62
C ARG A 157 -9.88 19.66 -13.72
N ASP A 158 -10.49 20.81 -13.97
CA ASP A 158 -11.62 21.32 -13.19
C ASP A 158 -12.81 20.34 -13.27
N VAL A 159 -13.03 19.68 -14.41
CA VAL A 159 -14.05 18.62 -14.57
C VAL A 159 -13.72 17.34 -13.80
N VAL A 160 -12.44 16.95 -13.69
CA VAL A 160 -12.03 15.80 -12.87
C VAL A 160 -12.26 16.11 -11.40
N GLU A 161 -11.89 17.31 -10.96
CA GLU A 161 -12.12 17.78 -9.59
C GLU A 161 -13.61 17.91 -9.26
N GLY A 162 -14.40 18.47 -10.18
CA GLY A 162 -15.85 18.60 -10.04
C GLY A 162 -16.57 17.25 -10.02
N ASN A 163 -16.11 16.29 -10.84
CA ASN A 163 -16.60 14.92 -10.82
C ASN A 163 -16.36 14.26 -9.46
N PHE A 164 -15.11 14.31 -8.97
CA PHE A 164 -14.74 13.74 -7.67
C PHE A 164 -15.58 14.34 -6.54
N TYR A 165 -15.68 15.67 -6.47
CA TYR A 165 -16.48 16.35 -5.46
C TYR A 165 -17.96 15.96 -5.54
N SER A 166 -18.53 15.96 -6.75
CA SER A 166 -19.95 15.61 -6.94
C SER A 166 -20.29 14.16 -6.61
N ALA A 167 -19.36 13.23 -6.86
CA ALA A 167 -19.53 11.83 -6.53
C ALA A 167 -19.49 11.60 -5.01
N THR A 168 -18.56 12.25 -4.32
CA THR A 168 -18.47 12.22 -2.86
C THR A 168 -19.75 12.77 -2.23
N LEU A 169 -20.20 13.95 -2.70
CA LEU A 169 -21.41 14.58 -2.19
C LEU A 169 -22.67 13.75 -2.52
N ALA A 170 -22.74 13.11 -3.69
CA ALA A 170 -23.84 12.21 -4.03
C ALA A 170 -23.88 10.99 -3.10
N GLY A 171 -22.70 10.47 -2.72
CA GLY A 171 -22.56 9.41 -1.72
C GLY A 171 -23.08 9.83 -0.34
N ASP A 172 -22.79 11.06 0.09
CA ASP A 172 -23.29 11.61 1.37
C ASP A 172 -24.82 11.70 1.41
N HIS A 173 -25.44 11.97 0.26
CA HIS A 173 -26.89 12.01 0.09
C HIS A 173 -27.51 10.65 -0.31
N CYS A 174 -26.72 9.56 -0.31
CA CYS A 174 -27.15 8.20 -0.69
C CYS A 174 -27.74 8.11 -2.12
N PHE A 175 -27.28 8.96 -3.03
CA PHE A 175 -27.62 8.90 -4.45
C PHE A 175 -26.71 7.92 -5.19
N ASP A 176 -27.26 7.23 -6.19
CA ASP A 176 -26.47 6.33 -7.03
C ASP A 176 -25.55 7.15 -7.93
N VAL A 177 -24.29 6.73 -8.08
CA VAL A 177 -23.32 7.41 -8.94
C VAL A 177 -22.90 6.50 -10.09
N LEU A 178 -23.02 6.99 -11.32
CA LEU A 178 -22.51 6.31 -12.50
C LEU A 178 -21.29 7.04 -13.04
N ASP A 179 -20.13 6.38 -12.93
CA ASP A 179 -18.84 6.96 -13.30
C ASP A 179 -18.55 6.90 -14.81
N LEU A 180 -19.17 7.83 -15.53
CA LEU A 180 -18.96 7.95 -16.96
C LEU A 180 -17.54 8.41 -17.30
N HIS A 181 -16.85 9.09 -16.38
CA HIS A 181 -15.47 9.48 -16.60
C HIS A 181 -14.58 8.24 -16.69
N PHE A 182 -14.71 7.34 -15.73
CA PHE A 182 -14.05 6.06 -15.71
C PHE A 182 -14.46 5.20 -16.91
N HIS A 183 -15.76 4.99 -17.14
CA HIS A 183 -16.23 4.10 -18.21
C HIS A 183 -15.79 4.53 -19.61
N PHE A 184 -15.67 5.84 -19.87
CA PHE A 184 -15.32 6.36 -21.20
C PHE A 184 -13.86 6.82 -21.35
N ARG A 185 -13.01 6.67 -20.32
CA ARG A 185 -11.58 7.06 -20.38
C ARG A 185 -10.80 6.40 -21.53
N HIS A 186 -11.21 5.20 -21.95
CA HIS A 186 -10.61 4.48 -23.07
C HIS A 186 -11.44 4.53 -24.36
N ALA A 187 -12.58 5.21 -24.37
CA ALA A 187 -13.45 5.33 -25.53
C ALA A 187 -13.15 6.59 -26.37
N VAL A 188 -12.05 7.31 -26.10
CA VAL A 188 -11.71 8.63 -26.67
C VAL A 188 -11.81 8.71 -28.20
N ARG A 189 -11.62 7.60 -28.92
CA ARG A 189 -11.82 7.53 -30.38
C ARG A 189 -13.25 7.89 -30.84
N HIS A 190 -14.22 7.74 -29.93
CA HIS A 190 -15.62 8.09 -30.13
C HIS A 190 -15.92 9.54 -29.73
N ARG A 191 -14.93 10.30 -29.23
CA ARG A 191 -15.06 11.72 -28.90
C ARG A 191 -14.79 12.56 -30.14
N HIS A 192 -15.67 13.52 -30.41
CA HIS A 192 -15.53 14.47 -31.49
C HIS A 192 -14.31 15.39 -31.28
N ARG A 193 -13.85 15.99 -32.39
CA ARG A 193 -12.68 16.87 -32.42
C ARG A 193 -12.87 18.17 -31.62
N ASP A 194 -14.10 18.48 -31.26
CA ASP A 194 -14.42 19.63 -30.40
C ASP A 194 -14.03 19.40 -28.93
N GLY A 195 -13.63 18.17 -28.58
CA GLY A 195 -13.14 17.82 -27.25
C GLY A 195 -14.24 17.63 -26.20
N VAL A 196 -15.52 17.74 -26.57
CA VAL A 196 -16.65 17.67 -25.64
C VAL A 196 -17.70 16.67 -26.09
N HIS A 197 -18.09 16.67 -27.36
CA HIS A 197 -19.18 15.82 -27.84
C HIS A 197 -18.68 14.42 -28.18
N TRP A 198 -19.60 13.44 -28.14
CA TRP A 198 -19.31 12.03 -28.42
C TRP A 198 -20.23 11.50 -29.52
N ASP A 199 -19.76 10.48 -30.23
CA ASP A 199 -20.46 9.89 -31.37
C ASP A 199 -21.63 8.99 -30.93
N GLN A 200 -22.40 8.50 -31.89
CA GLN A 200 -23.55 7.62 -31.63
C GLN A 200 -23.20 6.29 -30.95
N HIS A 201 -21.97 5.78 -31.12
CA HIS A 201 -21.55 4.52 -30.51
C HIS A 201 -21.27 4.70 -29.01
N ALA A 202 -20.62 5.79 -28.65
CA ALA A 202 -20.43 6.16 -27.25
C ALA A 202 -21.77 6.43 -26.54
N HIS A 203 -22.70 7.14 -27.19
CA HIS A 203 -24.04 7.35 -26.62
C HIS A 203 -24.79 6.04 -26.43
N ARG A 204 -24.69 5.08 -27.36
CA ARG A 204 -25.31 3.75 -27.19
C ARG A 204 -24.69 2.96 -26.04
N HIS A 205 -23.37 3.02 -25.87
CA HIS A 205 -22.69 2.39 -24.74
C HIS A 205 -23.15 2.99 -23.40
N LEU A 206 -23.32 4.31 -23.36
CA LEU A 206 -23.80 5.03 -22.19
C LEU A 206 -25.24 4.60 -21.83
N SER A 207 -26.12 4.51 -22.82
CA SER A 207 -27.48 4.00 -22.64
C SER A 207 -27.49 2.59 -22.01
N HIS A 208 -26.60 1.69 -22.44
CA HIS A 208 -26.52 0.33 -21.86
C HIS A 208 -25.98 0.31 -20.44
N LEU A 209 -24.95 1.10 -20.13
CA LEU A 209 -24.41 1.20 -18.77
C LEU A 209 -25.48 1.71 -17.80
N LEU A 210 -26.17 2.78 -18.20
CA LEU A 210 -27.24 3.37 -17.41
C LEU A 210 -28.40 2.38 -17.19
N LEU A 211 -28.85 1.68 -18.23
CA LEU A 211 -29.94 0.70 -18.10
C LEU A 211 -29.52 -0.54 -17.30
N THR A 212 -28.27 -0.96 -17.39
CA THR A 212 -27.71 -2.05 -16.57
C THR A 212 -27.74 -1.64 -15.10
N HIS A 213 -27.31 -0.41 -14.80
CA HIS A 213 -27.33 0.15 -13.46
C HIS A 213 -28.75 0.25 -12.90
N VAL A 214 -29.70 0.80 -13.68
CA VAL A 214 -31.11 0.91 -13.28
C VAL A 214 -31.74 -0.45 -13.05
N ALA A 215 -31.44 -1.45 -13.90
CA ALA A 215 -31.95 -2.81 -13.72
C ALA A 215 -31.39 -3.46 -12.44
N ASP A 216 -30.11 -3.28 -12.14
CA ASP A 216 -29.49 -3.80 -10.91
C ASP A 216 -30.08 -3.13 -9.66
N ALA A 217 -30.22 -1.80 -9.69
CA ALA A 217 -30.82 -1.02 -8.60
C ALA A 217 -32.27 -1.47 -8.30
N TRP A 218 -33.07 -1.69 -9.35
CA TRP A 218 -34.43 -2.22 -9.23
C TRP A 218 -34.52 -3.74 -9.03
N GLY A 219 -33.39 -4.45 -9.00
CA GLY A 219 -33.35 -5.91 -8.81
C GLY A 219 -34.00 -6.68 -9.96
N VAL A 220 -34.01 -6.12 -11.17
CA VAL A 220 -34.53 -6.75 -12.39
C VAL A 220 -33.46 -7.69 -12.95
N GLU A 221 -33.80 -8.97 -13.09
CA GLU A 221 -32.89 -9.95 -13.69
C GLU A 221 -32.54 -9.57 -15.13
N LEU A 222 -31.25 -9.38 -15.37
CA LEU A 222 -30.72 -8.99 -16.68
C LEU A 222 -30.83 -10.14 -17.70
N PRO A 223 -31.13 -9.85 -18.97
CA PRO A 223 -31.19 -10.86 -20.03
C PRO A 223 -29.87 -11.62 -20.16
N LYS A 224 -29.92 -12.94 -19.98
CA LYS A 224 -28.78 -13.82 -20.24
C LYS A 224 -28.74 -14.13 -21.73
N ARG A 225 -27.83 -13.49 -22.46
CA ARG A 225 -27.50 -13.90 -23.83
C ARG A 225 -26.17 -14.63 -23.83
N ASP A 226 -26.20 -15.87 -24.29
CA ASP A 226 -25.00 -16.63 -24.58
C ASP A 226 -24.33 -16.00 -25.80
N TYR A 227 -23.28 -15.20 -25.54
CA TYR A 227 -22.31 -14.88 -26.58
C TYR A 227 -21.59 -16.18 -26.98
N PRO A 228 -21.29 -16.40 -28.28
CA PRO A 228 -20.54 -17.57 -28.68
C PRO A 228 -19.22 -17.61 -27.90
N SER A 229 -19.06 -18.70 -27.15
CA SER A 229 -18.06 -18.88 -26.11
C SER A 229 -16.66 -19.07 -26.69
N GLU A 230 -15.71 -18.25 -26.24
CA GLU A 230 -14.32 -18.70 -26.06
C GLU A 230 -14.10 -19.03 -24.58
N THR A 231 -14.16 -20.35 -24.34
CA THR A 231 -13.54 -21.19 -23.30
C THR A 231 -13.70 -20.86 -21.81
N SER A 232 -14.70 -21.54 -21.22
CA SER A 232 -14.71 -22.29 -19.93
C SER A 232 -13.70 -21.95 -18.82
N GLU A 233 -14.20 -21.32 -17.76
CA GLU A 233 -13.78 -21.49 -16.35
C GLU A 233 -14.97 -21.97 -15.48
N PRO A 234 -14.72 -22.68 -14.34
CA PRO A 234 -15.74 -23.48 -13.67
C PRO A 234 -16.79 -22.62 -12.94
N HIS A 235 -18.06 -22.82 -13.29
CA HIS A 235 -19.20 -22.28 -12.55
C HIS A 235 -19.31 -22.89 -11.16
N VAL A 236 -18.99 -22.12 -10.12
CA VAL A 236 -19.32 -22.47 -8.73
C VAL A 236 -20.83 -22.29 -8.52
N ARG A 237 -21.57 -23.40 -8.51
CA ARG A 237 -22.96 -23.43 -8.00
C ARG A 237 -22.96 -23.35 -6.48
N ILE A 238 -23.24 -22.17 -5.94
CA ILE A 238 -23.54 -22.02 -4.50
C ILE A 238 -25.01 -22.44 -4.26
N ARG A 239 -25.23 -23.50 -3.48
CA ARG A 239 -26.54 -23.86 -2.94
C ARG A 239 -26.96 -22.85 -1.87
N ILE A 240 -28.07 -22.15 -2.10
CA ILE A 240 -28.73 -21.31 -1.10
C ILE A 240 -29.34 -22.20 -0.01
N VAL A 241 -28.77 -22.18 1.20
CA VAL A 241 -29.41 -22.71 2.41
C VAL A 241 -30.21 -21.59 3.07
N LYS A 242 -31.53 -21.61 2.89
CA LYS A 242 -32.46 -20.70 3.59
C LYS A 242 -32.40 -20.97 5.10
N LYS A 243 -31.84 -20.06 5.90
CA LYS A 243 -31.99 -20.07 7.36
C LYS A 243 -33.42 -19.63 7.73
N LYS A 244 -34.20 -20.55 8.30
CA LYS A 244 -35.45 -20.24 9.02
C LYS A 244 -35.12 -19.60 10.37
N LYS A 245 -35.88 -18.56 10.74
CA LYS A 245 -35.94 -17.94 12.08
C LYS A 245 -36.14 -19.02 13.16
N VAL A 246 -35.27 -19.08 14.15
CA VAL A 246 -35.50 -19.84 15.39
C VAL A 246 -35.54 -18.88 16.58
N ILE A 247 -36.71 -18.83 17.20
CA ILE A 247 -37.06 -18.09 18.40
C ILE A 247 -36.40 -18.77 19.61
N THR A 248 -35.75 -17.98 20.45
CA THR A 248 -35.12 -18.40 21.70
C THR A 248 -36.16 -18.82 22.73
N LYS A 249 -36.13 -20.07 23.21
CA LYS A 249 -36.70 -20.47 24.51
C LYS A 249 -35.74 -21.38 25.30
N LYS A 250 -35.80 -21.20 26.63
CA LYS A 250 -34.84 -21.56 27.69
C LYS A 250 -34.48 -23.06 27.81
N ARG A 251 -33.26 -23.28 28.33
CA ARG A 251 -32.60 -24.52 28.77
C ARG A 251 -33.46 -25.54 29.54
N LYS A 252 -33.18 -26.84 29.33
CA LYS A 252 -33.13 -27.88 30.36
C LYS A 252 -32.07 -28.96 30.04
N LYS A 253 -31.34 -29.39 31.08
CA LYS A 253 -30.30 -30.44 31.12
C LYS A 253 -30.83 -31.81 30.68
N LEU A 254 -30.01 -32.61 29.99
CA LEU A 254 -29.79 -34.02 30.34
C LEU A 254 -28.53 -34.62 29.67
N THR A 255 -28.09 -35.71 30.28
CA THR A 255 -26.81 -36.43 30.31
C THR A 255 -26.42 -37.24 29.07
N SER A 256 -25.12 -37.53 28.96
CA SER A 256 -24.51 -38.45 27.96
C SER A 256 -24.74 -39.93 28.28
N PRO A 257 -24.59 -40.80 27.25
CA PRO A 257 -24.02 -42.12 27.49
C PRO A 257 -22.88 -42.52 26.53
N ARG A 258 -22.05 -43.43 27.03
CA ARG A 258 -20.86 -44.10 26.44
C ARG A 258 -21.17 -44.97 25.22
N PRO A 259 -20.14 -45.33 24.41
CA PRO A 259 -20.28 -46.24 23.27
C PRO A 259 -20.18 -47.73 23.66
N LEU A 260 -20.86 -48.58 22.89
CA LEU A 260 -20.85 -50.04 22.99
C LEU A 260 -20.03 -50.67 21.86
N VAL A 261 -19.29 -51.71 22.23
CA VAL A 261 -18.40 -52.56 21.44
C VAL A 261 -19.18 -53.75 20.85
N THR A 262 -18.95 -54.10 19.59
CA THR A 262 -19.05 -55.47 19.02
C THR A 262 -18.40 -55.46 17.62
N ALA A 263 -17.24 -56.07 17.39
CA ALA A 263 -16.94 -57.49 17.11
C ALA A 263 -16.80 -57.79 15.58
N ARG A 264 -15.61 -58.27 15.18
CA ARG A 264 -15.19 -58.67 13.82
C ARG A 264 -15.64 -60.09 13.45
N PRO A 265 -15.82 -60.39 12.15
CA PRO A 265 -15.58 -61.71 11.56
C PRO A 265 -14.43 -61.72 10.52
N PRO A 266 -13.97 -62.91 10.04
CA PRO A 266 -12.55 -63.20 9.84
C PRO A 266 -12.03 -63.13 8.40
N VAL A 267 -10.70 -63.13 8.33
CA VAL A 267 -9.82 -63.04 7.15
C VAL A 267 -9.83 -64.34 6.34
N THR A 268 -9.88 -64.21 5.01
CA THR A 268 -9.48 -65.27 4.07
C THR A 268 -8.39 -64.70 3.16
N THR A 269 -7.24 -65.37 3.14
CA THR A 269 -6.01 -65.01 2.45
C THR A 269 -5.98 -65.56 1.02
N THR A 270 -5.70 -64.71 0.02
CA THR A 270 -4.91 -65.06 -1.18
C THR A 270 -4.33 -63.79 -1.82
N PRO A 271 -3.14 -63.85 -2.45
CA PRO A 271 -2.27 -62.70 -2.67
C PRO A 271 -2.46 -62.06 -4.05
N ALA A 272 -2.64 -60.73 -4.11
CA ALA A 272 -2.55 -59.96 -5.33
C ALA A 272 -2.11 -58.53 -5.04
N GLY A 273 -1.02 -58.11 -5.69
CA GLY A 273 -0.66 -56.72 -6.01
C GLY A 273 -0.56 -55.74 -4.84
N ALA A 274 0.67 -55.42 -4.43
CA ALA A 274 0.93 -54.21 -3.67
C ALA A 274 0.38 -52.99 -4.45
N PRO A 275 -0.49 -52.15 -3.87
CA PRO A 275 -0.79 -50.85 -4.43
C PRO A 275 0.46 -49.98 -4.23
N HIS A 276 1.02 -49.51 -5.34
CA HIS A 276 2.01 -48.44 -5.34
C HIS A 276 1.52 -47.29 -4.46
N LEU A 277 2.32 -46.92 -3.47
CA LEU A 277 2.23 -45.61 -2.82
C LEU A 277 2.34 -44.55 -3.93
N PRO A 278 1.55 -43.46 -3.89
CA PRO A 278 1.76 -42.35 -4.82
C PRO A 278 3.18 -41.82 -4.58
N GLU A 279 3.99 -41.89 -5.62
CA GLU A 279 5.29 -41.23 -5.74
C GLU A 279 5.12 -39.78 -5.25
N ALA A 280 5.93 -39.39 -4.28
CA ALA A 280 6.05 -37.99 -3.90
C ALA A 280 6.49 -37.23 -5.16
N ALA A 281 5.68 -36.26 -5.59
CA ALA A 281 6.05 -35.36 -6.67
C ALA A 281 7.42 -34.73 -6.31
N GLU A 282 8.39 -34.83 -7.21
CA GLU A 282 9.67 -34.13 -7.03
C GLU A 282 9.40 -32.65 -6.77
N PRO A 283 10.16 -31.99 -5.87
CA PRO A 283 10.10 -30.54 -5.73
C PRO A 283 10.34 -29.89 -7.10
N GLY A 284 9.47 -28.95 -7.49
CA GLY A 284 9.69 -28.16 -8.70
C GLY A 284 11.01 -27.38 -8.63
N CYS A 285 11.61 -27.06 -9.78
CA CYS A 285 12.78 -26.18 -9.76
C CYS A 285 12.37 -24.76 -9.31
N PRO A 286 13.25 -24.01 -8.61
CA PRO A 286 12.98 -22.63 -8.21
C PRO A 286 13.01 -21.66 -9.41
N PRO A 287 12.60 -20.39 -9.22
CA PRO A 287 12.87 -19.31 -10.16
C PRO A 287 14.35 -19.20 -10.51
N LEU A 288 14.62 -18.94 -11.79
CA LEU A 288 15.98 -18.75 -12.30
C LEU A 288 16.51 -17.35 -11.95
N GLY A 289 15.61 -16.39 -11.70
CA GLY A 289 15.92 -15.07 -11.15
C GLY A 289 15.86 -13.96 -12.20
N LEU A 290 14.81 -13.96 -13.03
CA LEU A 290 14.48 -12.81 -13.86
C LEU A 290 14.00 -11.64 -13.00
N GLU A 291 13.08 -11.88 -12.05
CA GLU A 291 12.55 -10.85 -11.14
C GLU A 291 13.60 -10.38 -10.14
N SER A 292 14.26 -11.31 -9.45
CA SER A 292 15.28 -11.02 -8.43
C SER A 292 16.64 -10.59 -8.99
N LEU A 293 16.74 -10.42 -10.31
CA LEU A 293 17.94 -9.95 -11.02
C LEU A 293 19.18 -10.85 -10.93
N ARG A 294 19.07 -12.07 -10.40
CA ARG A 294 20.18 -13.07 -10.44
C ARG A 294 20.60 -13.40 -11.87
N LEU A 295 19.71 -13.26 -12.85
CA LEU A 295 20.06 -13.27 -14.26
C LEU A 295 20.50 -11.88 -14.73
N SER A 296 21.72 -11.78 -15.27
CA SER A 296 22.23 -10.56 -15.89
C SER A 296 21.53 -10.23 -17.22
N ASP A 297 21.47 -8.96 -17.61
CA ASP A 297 20.87 -8.54 -18.89
C ASP A 297 21.55 -9.19 -20.11
N SER A 298 22.85 -9.53 -20.00
CA SER A 298 23.61 -10.22 -21.06
C SER A 298 23.11 -11.63 -21.37
N GLN A 299 22.33 -12.23 -20.46
CA GLN A 299 21.72 -13.56 -20.63
C GLN A 299 20.34 -13.49 -21.30
N LEU A 300 19.83 -12.28 -21.56
CA LEU A 300 18.51 -12.06 -22.14
C LEU A 300 18.66 -11.55 -23.58
N GLN A 301 17.95 -12.19 -24.51
CA GLN A 301 17.95 -11.81 -25.92
C GLN A 301 16.52 -11.88 -26.47
N ALA A 302 16.28 -11.16 -27.56
CA ALA A 302 15.02 -11.22 -28.27
C ALA A 302 15.21 -11.10 -29.78
N SER A 303 14.20 -11.49 -30.55
CA SER A 303 14.16 -11.35 -32.01
C SER A 303 14.23 -9.91 -32.48
N SER A 304 13.47 -9.04 -31.80
CA SER A 304 13.31 -7.63 -32.09
C SER A 304 12.86 -6.88 -30.83
N SER A 305 12.86 -5.55 -30.85
CA SER A 305 12.36 -4.72 -29.75
C SER A 305 11.83 -3.39 -30.29
N GLN A 306 10.64 -2.96 -29.87
CA GLN A 306 10.03 -1.71 -30.34
C GLN A 306 10.88 -0.47 -30.04
N SER A 307 11.61 -0.50 -28.93
CA SER A 307 12.53 0.52 -28.48
C SER A 307 13.57 -0.13 -27.57
N PHE A 308 14.63 0.63 -27.24
CA PHE A 308 15.57 0.19 -26.21
C PHE A 308 14.86 -0.05 -24.87
N GLY A 309 13.96 0.86 -24.45
CA GLY A 309 13.18 0.74 -23.22
C GLY A 309 12.09 -0.33 -23.22
N LEU A 310 11.99 -1.14 -24.28
CA LEU A 310 11.12 -2.31 -24.37
C LEU A 310 11.92 -3.54 -24.80
N GLY A 311 13.23 -3.54 -24.52
CA GLY A 311 14.16 -4.61 -24.85
C GLY A 311 14.02 -5.85 -23.96
N PRO A 312 14.77 -6.92 -24.25
CA PRO A 312 14.72 -8.17 -23.48
C PRO A 312 15.07 -7.99 -22.00
N HIS A 313 15.90 -7.01 -21.65
CA HIS A 313 16.22 -6.67 -20.25
C HIS A 313 15.00 -6.23 -19.43
N ARG A 314 13.89 -5.89 -20.09
CA ARG A 314 12.60 -5.55 -19.45
C ARG A 314 11.56 -6.67 -19.57
N GLY A 315 11.90 -7.82 -20.12
CA GLY A 315 11.05 -9.01 -20.13
C GLY A 315 11.01 -9.77 -18.81
N ARG A 316 11.26 -9.10 -17.68
CA ARG A 316 11.36 -9.71 -16.34
C ARG A 316 10.02 -9.65 -15.62
N LEU A 317 9.66 -10.69 -14.87
CA LEU A 317 8.44 -10.70 -14.07
C LEU A 317 8.42 -9.49 -13.10
N ASN A 318 7.23 -8.91 -12.92
CA ASN A 318 6.96 -7.78 -12.03
C ASN A 318 7.77 -6.49 -12.25
N ILE A 319 8.55 -6.36 -13.33
CA ILE A 319 9.20 -5.09 -13.64
C ILE A 319 8.16 -3.99 -13.90
N GLN A 320 8.35 -2.81 -13.32
CA GLN A 320 7.41 -1.68 -13.37
C GLN A 320 7.85 -0.63 -14.40
N SER A 321 6.89 0.06 -15.02
CA SER A 321 7.12 1.27 -15.81
C SER A 321 7.41 2.47 -14.89
N GLY A 322 8.30 3.37 -15.28
CA GLY A 322 8.45 4.64 -14.57
C GLY A 322 7.34 5.63 -14.93
N LEU A 323 6.97 6.48 -13.97
CA LEU A 323 5.89 7.47 -14.13
C LEU A 323 6.23 8.57 -15.15
N GLU A 324 7.51 8.89 -15.31
CA GLU A 324 8.01 10.00 -16.14
C GLU A 324 8.70 9.52 -17.43
N ASP A 325 8.89 8.21 -17.59
CA ASP A 325 9.72 7.66 -18.66
C ASP A 325 8.97 7.48 -20.00
N GLY A 326 7.66 7.78 -20.02
CA GLY A 326 6.80 7.67 -21.19
C GLY A 326 6.58 6.23 -21.69
N ASP A 327 5.87 6.06 -22.80
CA ASP A 327 5.53 4.74 -23.35
C ASP A 327 6.70 4.04 -24.08
N LEU A 328 7.84 4.71 -24.18
CA LEU A 328 9.08 4.17 -24.76
C LEU A 328 9.89 3.34 -23.76
N TYR A 329 9.55 3.39 -22.47
CA TYR A 329 10.27 2.74 -21.37
C TYR A 329 9.31 2.08 -20.35
N ASP A 330 8.38 1.24 -20.84
CA ASP A 330 7.39 0.55 -19.99
C ASP A 330 7.88 -0.82 -19.48
N GLY A 331 7.15 -1.42 -18.54
CA GLY A 331 7.43 -2.72 -17.94
C GLY A 331 7.08 -3.93 -18.81
N ALA A 332 7.84 -4.15 -19.88
CA ALA A 332 7.90 -5.42 -20.62
C ALA A 332 9.00 -5.43 -21.68
N TRP A 333 9.34 -6.63 -22.17
CA TRP A 333 9.85 -6.76 -23.53
C TRP A 333 8.68 -6.71 -24.51
N CYS A 334 8.81 -5.91 -25.58
CA CYS A 334 7.82 -5.83 -26.67
C CYS A 334 8.49 -5.96 -28.04
N ALA A 335 8.03 -6.93 -28.84
CA ALA A 335 8.54 -7.16 -30.19
C ALA A 335 8.11 -6.06 -31.18
N GLU A 336 8.91 -5.84 -32.23
CA GLU A 336 8.58 -4.94 -33.34
C GLU A 336 7.30 -5.38 -34.05
N GLN A 337 6.52 -4.42 -34.54
CA GLN A 337 5.22 -4.71 -35.17
C GLN A 337 5.35 -5.50 -36.48
N GLN A 338 6.52 -5.42 -37.14
CA GLN A 338 6.82 -6.14 -38.38
C GLN A 338 7.38 -7.55 -38.14
N ASP A 339 7.69 -7.91 -36.89
CA ASP A 339 8.22 -9.22 -36.53
C ASP A 339 7.10 -10.27 -36.53
N ALA A 340 7.11 -11.13 -37.55
CA ALA A 340 6.09 -12.17 -37.73
C ALA A 340 6.32 -13.41 -36.85
N GLU A 341 7.54 -13.60 -36.34
CA GLU A 341 7.92 -14.76 -35.53
C GLU A 341 8.72 -14.32 -34.29
N PRO A 342 8.11 -13.51 -33.40
CA PRO A 342 8.81 -12.93 -32.27
C PRO A 342 9.27 -14.01 -31.30
N TRP A 343 10.42 -13.80 -30.65
CA TRP A 343 10.90 -14.69 -29.58
C TRP A 343 11.66 -13.93 -28.50
N PHE A 344 11.54 -14.44 -27.26
CA PHE A 344 12.29 -14.03 -26.08
C PHE A 344 13.15 -15.20 -25.58
N GLN A 345 14.42 -14.98 -25.30
CA GLN A 345 15.40 -16.03 -25.00
C GLN A 345 16.12 -15.76 -23.68
N VAL A 346 16.33 -16.84 -22.92
CA VAL A 346 17.18 -16.85 -21.72
C VAL A 346 18.34 -17.83 -21.91
N ASP A 347 19.56 -17.39 -21.66
CA ASP A 347 20.78 -18.21 -21.57
C ASP A 347 21.11 -18.56 -20.11
N ALA A 348 20.90 -19.81 -19.71
CA ALA A 348 21.23 -20.29 -18.37
C ALA A 348 22.73 -20.48 -18.13
N ARG A 349 23.59 -20.22 -19.13
CA ARG A 349 25.06 -20.38 -19.17
C ARG A 349 25.57 -21.81 -19.08
N HIS A 350 24.85 -22.67 -18.35
CA HIS A 350 25.20 -24.07 -18.10
C HIS A 350 24.01 -25.00 -18.40
N PRO A 351 24.24 -26.31 -18.58
CA PRO A 351 23.16 -27.30 -18.66
C PRO A 351 22.22 -27.20 -17.46
N THR A 352 20.97 -26.87 -17.74
CA THR A 352 19.95 -26.54 -16.74
C THR A 352 18.66 -27.28 -17.07
N ARG A 353 18.01 -27.81 -16.02
CA ARG A 353 16.71 -28.45 -16.13
C ARG A 353 15.63 -27.38 -16.02
N PHE A 354 14.94 -27.10 -17.14
CA PHE A 354 13.77 -26.23 -17.20
C PHE A 354 12.51 -27.03 -16.85
N SER A 355 11.64 -26.47 -16.01
CA SER A 355 10.44 -27.16 -15.50
C SER A 355 9.15 -26.37 -15.69
N GLY A 356 9.21 -25.05 -15.81
CA GLY A 356 8.04 -24.20 -15.96
C GLY A 356 8.38 -22.79 -16.37
N ILE A 357 7.35 -22.04 -16.76
CA ILE A 357 7.43 -20.66 -17.21
C ILE A 357 6.28 -19.91 -16.56
N ILE A 358 6.56 -18.72 -16.05
CA ILE A 358 5.56 -17.78 -15.57
C ILE A 358 5.57 -16.60 -16.53
N THR A 359 4.40 -16.19 -17.02
CA THR A 359 4.25 -15.04 -17.92
C THR A 359 3.36 -13.97 -17.31
N GLN A 360 3.63 -12.72 -17.67
CA GLN A 360 2.88 -11.54 -17.26
C GLN A 360 2.84 -10.54 -18.44
N GLY A 361 1.80 -9.72 -18.56
CA GLY A 361 1.70 -8.73 -19.65
C GLY A 361 2.48 -7.45 -19.37
N ARG A 362 2.33 -6.41 -20.19
CA ARG A 362 3.04 -5.12 -20.07
C ARG A 362 2.49 -4.27 -18.92
N ASN A 363 3.34 -3.90 -17.98
CA ASN A 363 3.03 -2.84 -17.03
C ASN A 363 3.28 -1.48 -17.69
N SER A 364 2.23 -0.67 -17.80
CA SER A 364 2.26 0.65 -18.43
C SER A 364 1.07 1.47 -17.98
N ILE A 365 1.26 2.77 -17.78
CA ILE A 365 0.16 3.72 -17.56
C ILE A 365 -0.48 4.18 -18.87
N TRP A 366 0.12 3.86 -20.02
CA TRP A 366 -0.26 4.36 -21.36
C TRP A 366 -0.91 3.28 -22.23
N ARG A 367 -0.51 2.02 -22.07
CA ARG A 367 -0.89 0.92 -22.98
C ARG A 367 -1.22 -0.36 -22.22
N TYR A 368 -1.98 -1.21 -22.90
CA TYR A 368 -2.37 -2.52 -22.40
C TYR A 368 -1.99 -3.55 -23.47
N ASP A 369 -0.89 -4.27 -23.27
CA ASP A 369 -0.37 -5.24 -24.23
C ASP A 369 0.02 -6.51 -23.49
N TRP A 370 -0.35 -7.68 -24.02
CA TRP A 370 0.07 -8.97 -23.46
C TRP A 370 -0.02 -10.09 -24.50
N VAL A 371 0.86 -11.08 -24.35
CA VAL A 371 0.81 -12.35 -25.08
C VAL A 371 -0.30 -13.23 -24.50
N THR A 372 -1.12 -13.84 -25.36
CA THR A 372 -2.25 -14.72 -24.99
C THR A 372 -1.93 -16.20 -25.20
N SER A 373 -0.99 -16.53 -26.08
CA SER A 373 -0.43 -17.89 -26.19
C SER A 373 0.99 -17.90 -26.75
N TYR A 374 1.77 -18.93 -26.40
CA TYR A 374 3.15 -19.09 -26.83
C TYR A 374 3.56 -20.56 -26.97
N LYS A 375 4.63 -20.81 -27.71
CA LYS A 375 5.36 -22.09 -27.75
C LYS A 375 6.70 -21.94 -27.04
N VAL A 376 7.31 -23.07 -26.68
CA VAL A 376 8.64 -23.09 -26.05
C VAL A 376 9.59 -23.96 -26.84
N GLN A 377 10.80 -23.45 -27.06
CA GLN A 377 11.91 -24.18 -27.67
C GLN A 377 13.14 -24.16 -26.77
N PHE A 378 14.01 -25.15 -26.96
CA PHE A 378 15.23 -25.34 -26.19
C PHE A 378 16.42 -25.54 -27.13
N SER A 379 17.62 -25.20 -26.67
CA SER A 379 18.86 -25.41 -27.41
C SER A 379 20.06 -25.60 -26.48
N ASN A 380 21.09 -26.29 -26.96
CA ASN A 380 22.39 -26.41 -26.29
C ASN A 380 23.47 -25.50 -26.90
N ASP A 381 23.28 -25.08 -28.15
CA ASP A 381 24.28 -24.40 -28.98
C ASP A 381 23.78 -23.08 -29.59
N SER A 382 22.53 -22.68 -29.29
CA SER A 382 21.79 -21.55 -29.88
C SER A 382 21.50 -21.65 -31.39
N GLN A 383 21.88 -22.75 -32.04
CA GLN A 383 21.72 -22.99 -33.49
C GLN A 383 20.66 -24.06 -33.77
N THR A 384 20.73 -25.18 -33.07
CA THR A 384 19.79 -26.29 -33.18
C THR A 384 18.74 -26.20 -32.08
N TRP A 385 17.47 -26.13 -32.50
CA TRP A 385 16.34 -25.91 -31.58
C TRP A 385 15.35 -27.07 -31.65
N TRP A 386 14.83 -27.48 -30.49
CA TRP A 386 13.74 -28.44 -30.39
C TRP A 386 12.60 -27.89 -29.52
N GLY A 387 11.36 -28.17 -29.92
CA GLY A 387 10.15 -27.71 -29.21
C GLY A 387 9.74 -28.62 -28.05
N SER A 388 8.96 -28.07 -27.12
CA SER A 388 8.20 -28.88 -26.16
C SER A 388 7.08 -29.62 -26.89
N ARG A 389 7.07 -30.96 -26.83
CA ARG A 389 6.11 -31.80 -27.55
C ARG A 389 5.17 -32.52 -26.60
N ASN A 390 3.92 -32.66 -27.01
CA ASN A 390 2.97 -33.52 -26.30
C ASN A 390 3.25 -34.99 -26.64
N ARG A 391 3.54 -35.82 -25.63
CA ARG A 391 3.79 -37.28 -25.79
C ARG A 391 2.68 -38.01 -26.54
N SER A 392 1.42 -37.56 -26.41
CA SER A 392 0.25 -38.25 -26.98
C SER A 392 -0.07 -37.87 -28.43
N SER A 393 0.29 -36.66 -28.87
CA SER A 393 0.00 -36.17 -30.23
C SER A 393 1.24 -35.94 -31.10
N GLY A 394 2.44 -35.87 -30.51
CA GLY A 394 3.69 -35.58 -31.20
C GLY A 394 3.82 -34.14 -31.72
N MET A 395 2.81 -33.29 -31.51
CA MET A 395 2.78 -31.89 -31.91
C MET A 395 3.41 -30.98 -30.84
N ASP A 396 3.89 -29.82 -31.27
CA ASP A 396 4.37 -28.77 -30.38
C ASP A 396 3.25 -28.30 -29.45
N VAL A 397 3.57 -28.13 -28.17
CA VAL A 397 2.64 -27.65 -27.16
C VAL A 397 2.50 -26.14 -27.28
N VAL A 398 1.25 -25.68 -27.39
CA VAL A 398 0.90 -24.26 -27.29
C VAL A 398 0.38 -24.02 -25.87
N PHE A 399 1.04 -23.13 -25.15
CA PHE A 399 0.70 -22.76 -23.78
C PHE A 399 -0.20 -21.51 -23.79
N PRO A 400 -1.30 -21.50 -23.03
CA PRO A 400 -2.03 -20.26 -22.77
C PRO A 400 -1.16 -19.32 -21.92
N ALA A 401 -1.17 -18.03 -22.24
CA ALA A 401 -0.49 -17.00 -21.46
C ALA A 401 -1.51 -16.12 -20.74
N ASN A 402 -1.43 -14.81 -20.90
CA ASN A 402 -2.12 -13.85 -20.05
C ASN A 402 -3.46 -13.42 -20.65
N SER A 403 -4.38 -13.04 -19.75
CA SER A 403 -5.68 -12.41 -20.05
C SER A 403 -5.70 -10.90 -19.74
N ASP A 404 -4.68 -10.43 -19.03
CA ASP A 404 -4.54 -9.06 -18.55
C ASP A 404 -3.05 -8.75 -18.31
N PRO A 405 -2.69 -7.48 -18.10
CA PRO A 405 -1.29 -7.09 -17.99
C PRO A 405 -0.60 -7.47 -16.67
N GLU A 406 -1.36 -7.71 -15.60
CA GLU A 406 -0.82 -7.72 -14.23
C GLU A 406 -0.76 -9.11 -13.59
N THR A 407 -1.63 -10.03 -13.98
CA THR A 407 -1.75 -11.34 -13.33
C THR A 407 -0.66 -12.30 -13.83
N PRO A 408 0.24 -12.82 -12.96
CA PRO A 408 1.18 -13.86 -13.35
C PRO A 408 0.46 -15.18 -13.67
N VAL A 409 0.86 -15.84 -14.76
CA VAL A 409 0.31 -17.12 -15.22
C VAL A 409 1.40 -18.18 -15.28
N LEU A 410 1.26 -19.23 -14.47
CA LEU A 410 2.17 -20.38 -14.44
C LEU A 410 1.78 -21.44 -15.47
N ASN A 411 2.74 -21.85 -16.29
CA ASN A 411 2.67 -23.04 -17.12
C ASN A 411 3.82 -23.98 -16.82
N LEU A 412 3.51 -25.18 -16.34
CA LEU A 412 4.49 -26.25 -16.18
C LEU A 412 4.73 -26.94 -17.53
N LEU A 413 6.00 -27.28 -17.78
CA LEU A 413 6.33 -28.09 -18.94
C LEU A 413 5.78 -29.51 -18.74
N PRO A 414 5.14 -30.13 -19.75
CA PRO A 414 4.64 -31.51 -19.64
C PRO A 414 5.75 -32.50 -19.26
N GLU A 415 6.98 -32.21 -19.71
CA GLU A 415 8.20 -32.88 -19.31
C GLU A 415 9.31 -31.86 -19.12
N PRO A 416 9.99 -31.84 -17.96
CA PRO A 416 11.17 -31.00 -17.76
C PRO A 416 12.23 -31.28 -18.82
N GLN A 417 12.84 -30.23 -19.37
CA GLN A 417 13.84 -30.32 -20.43
C GLN A 417 15.21 -29.89 -19.92
N VAL A 418 16.27 -30.63 -20.27
CA VAL A 418 17.64 -30.22 -19.97
C VAL A 418 18.23 -29.55 -21.19
N ALA A 419 18.58 -28.27 -21.05
CA ALA A 419 19.19 -27.47 -22.10
C ALA A 419 20.02 -26.32 -21.52
N ARG A 420 20.73 -25.57 -22.35
CA ARG A 420 21.36 -24.29 -21.95
C ARG A 420 20.44 -23.10 -22.19
N PHE A 421 19.75 -23.10 -23.32
CA PHE A 421 18.90 -22.00 -23.75
C PHE A 421 17.43 -22.40 -23.73
N ILE A 422 16.57 -21.46 -23.38
CA ILE A 422 15.12 -21.54 -23.53
C ILE A 422 14.63 -20.33 -24.33
N ARG A 423 13.71 -20.56 -25.27
CA ARG A 423 13.01 -19.53 -26.06
C ARG A 423 11.51 -19.63 -25.83
N LEU A 424 10.89 -18.49 -25.53
CA LEU A 424 9.44 -18.29 -25.57
C LEU A 424 9.09 -17.68 -26.92
N LEU A 425 8.17 -18.32 -27.65
CA LEU A 425 7.74 -17.90 -28.98
C LEU A 425 6.26 -17.52 -28.92
N PRO A 426 5.91 -16.24 -28.70
CA PRO A 426 4.54 -15.77 -28.80
C PRO A 426 3.87 -16.23 -30.10
N GLN A 427 2.64 -16.73 -29.99
CA GLN A 427 1.83 -17.18 -31.13
C GLN A 427 0.64 -16.25 -31.35
N THR A 428 0.03 -15.80 -30.25
CA THR A 428 -1.08 -14.84 -30.27
C THR A 428 -0.91 -13.83 -29.12
N TRP A 429 -1.44 -12.64 -29.30
CA TRP A 429 -1.43 -11.55 -28.32
C TRP A 429 -2.74 -10.76 -28.42
N LEU A 430 -2.95 -9.79 -27.53
CA LEU A 430 -4.14 -8.95 -27.50
C LEU A 430 -4.48 -8.40 -28.90
N GLN A 431 -5.75 -8.55 -29.30
CA GLN A 431 -6.21 -8.08 -30.61
C GLN A 431 -6.07 -6.54 -30.70
N GLY A 432 -5.27 -6.08 -31.68
CA GLY A 432 -4.98 -4.66 -31.86
C GLY A 432 -3.89 -4.10 -30.94
N GLY A 433 -3.27 -4.94 -30.10
CA GLY A 433 -2.10 -4.61 -29.29
C GLY A 433 -0.79 -5.15 -29.90
N ALA A 434 0.27 -5.12 -29.08
CA ALA A 434 1.60 -5.64 -29.41
C ALA A 434 1.92 -6.96 -28.68
N SER A 435 2.86 -7.72 -29.23
CA SER A 435 3.45 -8.88 -28.56
C SER A 435 4.40 -8.42 -27.46
N CYS A 436 3.86 -8.19 -26.26
CA CYS A 436 4.61 -7.82 -25.07
C CYS A 436 4.49 -8.92 -24.00
N LEU A 437 5.61 -9.26 -23.35
CA LEU A 437 5.60 -10.14 -22.19
C LEU A 437 6.70 -9.81 -21.19
N ARG A 438 6.40 -10.11 -19.95
CA ARG A 438 7.30 -10.29 -18.81
C ARG A 438 7.32 -11.78 -18.46
N ALA A 439 8.44 -12.30 -17.96
CA ALA A 439 8.56 -13.71 -17.64
C ALA A 439 9.45 -14.01 -16.43
N GLU A 440 9.21 -15.16 -15.83
CA GLU A 440 10.12 -15.87 -14.93
C GLU A 440 10.22 -17.33 -15.40
N ILE A 441 11.39 -17.95 -15.23
CA ILE A 441 11.67 -19.32 -15.68
C ILE A 441 11.95 -20.19 -14.46
N LEU A 442 11.20 -21.28 -14.29
CA LEU A 442 11.44 -22.25 -13.23
C LEU A 442 12.48 -23.26 -13.69
N ALA A 443 13.69 -23.19 -13.15
CA ALA A 443 14.81 -23.99 -13.63
C ALA A 443 15.86 -24.29 -12.54
N CYS A 444 16.49 -25.46 -12.63
CA CYS A 444 17.49 -25.88 -11.67
C CYS A 444 18.75 -26.43 -12.34
N PRO A 445 19.97 -26.10 -11.85
CA PRO A 445 21.21 -26.55 -12.45
C PRO A 445 21.31 -28.08 -12.44
N VAL A 446 21.82 -28.67 -13.53
CA VAL A 446 22.14 -30.10 -13.56
C VAL A 446 23.62 -30.30 -13.21
N SER A 447 23.93 -31.40 -12.53
CA SER A 447 25.32 -31.81 -12.28
C SER A 447 25.94 -32.33 -13.57
N ASP A 448 27.00 -31.71 -14.07
CA ASP A 448 27.79 -32.26 -15.18
C ASP A 448 28.93 -33.13 -14.61
N PRO A 449 28.96 -34.45 -14.85
CA PRO A 449 30.05 -35.32 -14.41
C PRO A 449 31.41 -35.01 -15.07
N ASN A 450 31.46 -34.18 -16.11
CA ASN A 450 32.69 -33.75 -16.80
C ASN A 450 33.14 -32.31 -16.46
N ASP A 451 32.52 -31.67 -15.47
CA ASP A 451 32.86 -30.28 -15.09
C ASP A 451 34.29 -30.23 -14.50
N LEU A 452 35.25 -29.70 -15.27
CA LEU A 452 36.66 -29.58 -14.88
C LEU A 452 36.90 -28.48 -13.84
N PHE A 453 35.87 -27.68 -13.53
CA PHE A 453 35.90 -26.65 -12.51
C PHE A 453 34.82 -26.97 -11.46
N PRO A 454 35.19 -27.20 -10.18
CA PRO A 454 34.18 -27.32 -9.14
C PRO A 454 33.37 -26.03 -9.10
N LYS A 455 32.03 -26.15 -9.23
CA LYS A 455 31.11 -25.04 -9.01
C LYS A 455 31.50 -24.37 -7.69
N ALA A 456 31.74 -23.05 -7.73
CA ALA A 456 31.74 -22.29 -6.49
C ALA A 456 30.43 -22.64 -5.77
N PRO A 457 30.47 -23.04 -4.49
CA PRO A 457 29.22 -23.23 -3.76
C PRO A 457 28.45 -21.93 -3.93
N ALA A 458 27.19 -22.01 -4.39
CA ALA A 458 26.27 -20.89 -4.22
C ALA A 458 26.46 -20.44 -2.77
N LEU A 459 26.72 -19.14 -2.53
CA LEU A 459 26.99 -18.61 -1.19
C LEU A 459 25.77 -18.91 -0.30
N ALA A 460 25.73 -20.13 0.23
CA ALA A 460 24.78 -20.54 1.23
C ALA A 460 25.31 -19.95 2.53
N SER A 461 24.46 -19.17 3.21
CA SER A 461 24.78 -18.68 4.54
C SER A 461 25.31 -19.83 5.39
N SER A 462 26.44 -19.60 6.06
CA SER A 462 27.00 -20.57 7.01
C SER A 462 26.23 -20.62 8.33
N ASP A 463 25.28 -19.69 8.53
CA ASP A 463 24.45 -19.61 9.72
C ASP A 463 23.36 -20.71 9.67
N PRO A 464 23.25 -21.59 10.68
CA PRO A 464 22.32 -22.73 10.62
C PRO A 464 20.85 -22.36 10.93
N LEU A 465 20.31 -21.31 10.29
CA LEU A 465 18.98 -20.70 10.54
C LEU A 465 17.84 -21.36 9.74
N ASP A 466 16.57 -21.07 10.10
CA ASP A 466 15.37 -21.58 9.40
C ASP A 466 15.04 -20.68 8.19
N PHE A 467 15.67 -20.95 7.04
CA PHE A 467 15.44 -20.22 5.77
C PHE A 467 14.24 -20.80 5.02
N ARG A 468 13.07 -20.18 5.21
CA ARG A 468 11.82 -20.44 4.48
C ARG A 468 10.82 -19.33 4.76
N HIS A 469 9.71 -19.30 4.04
CA HIS A 469 8.61 -18.41 4.36
C HIS A 469 7.78 -18.93 5.51
N HIS A 470 7.45 -18.05 6.44
CA HIS A 470 6.72 -18.39 7.66
C HIS A 470 5.29 -17.88 7.59
N ASP A 471 4.31 -18.77 7.36
CA ASP A 471 2.91 -18.47 7.66
C ASP A 471 2.74 -17.98 9.11
N TYR A 472 1.61 -17.34 9.43
CA TYR A 472 1.37 -16.75 10.74
C TYR A 472 1.55 -17.75 11.88
N LYS A 473 1.19 -19.02 11.67
CA LYS A 473 1.34 -20.07 12.68
C LYS A 473 2.81 -20.47 12.87
N ALA A 474 3.56 -20.60 11.79
CA ALA A 474 4.98 -20.92 11.77
C ALA A 474 5.81 -19.78 12.36
N MET A 475 5.52 -18.53 12.02
CA MET A 475 6.13 -17.33 12.61
C MET A 475 5.99 -17.34 14.13
N ARG A 476 4.76 -17.51 14.63
CA ARG A 476 4.50 -17.61 16.08
C ARG A 476 5.24 -18.76 16.75
N LYS A 477 5.33 -19.90 16.07
CA LYS A 477 6.04 -21.08 16.58
C LYS A 477 7.54 -20.78 16.68
N LEU A 478 8.14 -20.15 15.68
CA LEU A 478 9.55 -19.75 15.67
C LEU A 478 9.85 -18.75 16.77
N MET A 479 9.06 -17.67 16.89
CA MET A 479 9.23 -16.68 17.97
C MET A 479 9.16 -17.35 19.34
N LYS A 480 8.22 -18.27 19.53
CA LYS A 480 8.12 -19.05 20.78
C LYS A 480 9.37 -19.90 21.03
N GLN A 481 9.91 -20.57 20.00
CA GLN A 481 11.12 -21.38 20.12
C GLN A 481 12.35 -20.55 20.47
N VAL A 482 12.50 -19.36 19.87
CA VAL A 482 13.57 -18.41 20.23
C VAL A 482 13.44 -17.99 21.69
N ASN A 483 12.22 -17.64 22.13
CA ASN A 483 11.97 -17.25 23.51
C ASN A 483 12.23 -18.39 24.52
N GLU A 484 11.90 -19.63 24.16
CA GLU A 484 12.18 -20.80 25.01
C GLU A 484 13.67 -21.12 25.08
N LYS A 485 14.44 -20.78 24.04
CA LYS A 485 15.88 -21.00 23.97
C LYS A 485 16.68 -19.93 24.70
N CYS A 486 16.22 -18.67 24.67
CA CYS A 486 16.89 -17.52 25.28
C CYS A 486 15.97 -16.74 26.23
N PRO A 487 15.33 -17.38 27.23
CA PRO A 487 14.29 -16.75 28.05
C PRO A 487 14.79 -15.58 28.90
N ASN A 488 16.08 -15.57 29.23
CA ASN A 488 16.67 -14.51 30.05
C ASN A 488 16.86 -13.20 29.28
N ILE A 489 16.90 -13.28 27.94
CA ILE A 489 17.16 -12.11 27.10
C ILE A 489 16.03 -11.83 26.09
N THR A 490 14.88 -12.49 26.24
CA THR A 490 13.78 -12.35 25.29
C THR A 490 12.42 -12.30 25.97
N ARG A 491 11.51 -11.53 25.38
CA ARG A 491 10.10 -11.52 25.76
C ARG A 491 9.21 -11.32 24.55
N VAL A 492 8.32 -12.27 24.30
CA VAL A 492 7.27 -12.14 23.28
C VAL A 492 6.02 -11.47 23.87
N TYR A 493 5.57 -10.39 23.26
CA TYR A 493 4.30 -9.74 23.59
C TYR A 493 3.51 -9.37 22.33
N SER A 494 2.32 -8.80 22.50
CA SER A 494 1.48 -8.37 21.39
C SER A 494 1.00 -6.93 21.62
N ILE A 495 1.06 -6.13 20.55
CA ILE A 495 0.68 -4.70 20.56
C ILE A 495 -0.79 -4.47 20.20
N GLY A 496 -1.46 -5.49 19.67
CA GLY A 496 -2.83 -5.36 19.20
C GLY A 496 -3.21 -6.55 18.33
N LYS A 497 -4.27 -6.38 17.55
CA LYS A 497 -4.73 -7.40 16.59
C LYS A 497 -5.05 -6.74 15.25
N SER A 498 -4.81 -7.48 14.19
CA SER A 498 -5.28 -7.16 12.86
C SER A 498 -6.80 -7.21 12.79
N HIS A 499 -7.35 -6.76 11.67
CA HIS A 499 -8.79 -6.84 11.42
C HIS A 499 -9.33 -8.28 11.54
N GLN A 500 -8.63 -9.29 11.03
CA GLN A 500 -9.04 -10.69 11.16
C GLN A 500 -8.76 -11.30 12.55
N GLY A 501 -8.27 -10.49 13.50
CA GLY A 501 -8.04 -10.90 14.88
C GLY A 501 -6.68 -11.59 15.10
N LEU A 502 -5.78 -11.54 14.12
CA LEU A 502 -4.41 -12.03 14.27
C LEU A 502 -3.63 -11.06 15.15
N LYS A 503 -3.03 -11.55 16.23
CA LYS A 503 -2.19 -10.74 17.11
C LYS A 503 -0.94 -10.25 16.36
N LEU A 504 -0.65 -8.95 16.47
CA LEU A 504 0.62 -8.36 16.05
C LEU A 504 1.63 -8.65 17.16
N TYR A 505 2.55 -9.59 16.91
CA TYR A 505 3.54 -10.04 17.89
C TYR A 505 4.84 -9.27 17.75
N VAL A 506 5.44 -8.93 18.88
CA VAL A 506 6.77 -8.31 18.96
C VAL A 506 7.68 -9.22 19.78
N MET A 507 8.91 -9.40 19.29
CA MET A 507 10.01 -9.99 20.06
C MET A 507 10.82 -8.85 20.67
N GLU A 508 10.79 -8.75 22.00
CA GLU A 508 11.72 -7.93 22.76
C GLU A 508 13.01 -8.70 23.02
N MET A 509 14.17 -8.06 22.85
CA MET A 509 15.48 -8.62 23.17
C MET A 509 16.35 -7.59 23.89
N SER A 510 16.74 -7.89 25.14
CA SER A 510 17.57 -7.10 26.06
C SER A 510 18.06 -8.05 27.16
N ASP A 511 19.09 -7.70 27.93
CA ASP A 511 19.51 -8.48 29.10
C ASP A 511 18.55 -8.39 30.30
N GLN A 512 17.65 -7.39 30.33
CA GLN A 512 16.54 -7.28 31.30
C GLN A 512 15.19 -7.12 30.61
N PRO A 513 14.68 -8.18 29.96
CA PRO A 513 13.45 -8.08 29.17
C PRO A 513 12.24 -7.77 30.04
N GLY A 514 11.61 -6.66 29.72
CA GLY A 514 10.29 -6.25 30.16
C GLY A 514 10.26 -4.97 30.99
N GLU A 515 11.43 -4.48 31.36
CA GLU A 515 11.65 -3.24 32.09
C GLU A 515 12.50 -2.31 31.23
N HIS A 516 12.36 -1.01 31.42
CA HIS A 516 13.22 -0.02 30.80
C HIS A 516 14.28 0.37 31.81
N GLU A 517 15.55 0.33 31.40
CA GLU A 517 16.66 0.73 32.25
C GLU A 517 17.08 2.17 31.99
N LEU A 518 17.40 2.90 33.06
CA LEU A 518 17.78 4.30 32.95
C LEU A 518 19.02 4.47 32.06
N GLY A 519 18.86 5.18 30.95
CA GLY A 519 19.92 5.43 29.96
C GLY A 519 20.06 4.36 28.89
N GLU A 520 19.30 3.26 28.96
CA GLU A 520 19.23 2.23 27.91
C GLU A 520 18.29 2.68 26.78
N PRO A 521 18.80 2.93 25.56
CA PRO A 521 17.96 3.33 24.45
C PRO A 521 17.07 2.18 23.96
N GLU A 522 15.88 2.56 23.51
CA GLU A 522 14.88 1.65 22.93
C GLU A 522 14.89 1.77 21.41
N VAL A 523 15.03 0.64 20.71
CA VAL A 523 15.03 0.58 19.23
C VAL A 523 13.97 -0.37 18.71
N ARG A 524 13.45 -0.12 17.51
CA ARG A 524 12.56 -1.06 16.84
C ARG A 524 12.85 -1.30 15.38
N TYR A 525 12.59 -2.52 14.94
CA TYR A 525 12.39 -2.83 13.52
C TYR A 525 10.94 -3.22 13.29
N VAL A 526 10.35 -2.69 12.22
CA VAL A 526 9.01 -3.05 11.76
C VAL A 526 9.11 -3.62 10.36
N ALA A 527 8.43 -4.73 10.10
CA ALA A 527 8.37 -5.32 8.77
C ALA A 527 6.95 -5.75 8.41
N GLY A 528 6.74 -5.98 7.11
CA GLY A 528 5.50 -6.53 6.57
C GLY A 528 4.31 -5.61 6.85
N MET A 529 4.48 -4.29 6.74
CA MET A 529 3.35 -3.36 6.71
C MET A 529 2.58 -3.47 5.39
N HIS A 530 3.29 -3.73 4.30
CA HIS A 530 2.74 -4.33 3.08
C HIS A 530 2.93 -5.84 3.17
N GLY A 531 1.83 -6.59 3.08
CA GLY A 531 1.86 -8.03 3.37
C GLY A 531 2.63 -8.86 2.33
N ASN A 532 2.70 -8.39 1.08
CA ASN A 532 3.45 -9.06 0.01
C ASN A 532 4.93 -8.67 -0.06
N GLU A 533 5.38 -7.76 0.78
CA GLU A 533 6.79 -7.36 0.91
C GLU A 533 7.43 -8.24 2.01
N ALA A 534 7.65 -9.50 1.65
CA ALA A 534 7.89 -10.60 2.58
C ALA A 534 9.32 -10.64 3.14
N LEU A 535 10.32 -10.10 2.43
CA LEU A 535 11.72 -10.27 2.81
C LEU A 535 12.01 -9.68 4.21
N GLY A 536 11.51 -8.49 4.51
CA GLY A 536 11.70 -7.85 5.82
C GLY A 536 11.17 -8.71 6.97
N ARG A 537 10.03 -9.39 6.79
CA ARG A 537 9.47 -10.30 7.79
C ARG A 537 10.45 -11.42 8.10
N GLU A 538 10.97 -12.08 7.07
CA GLU A 538 11.87 -13.22 7.22
C GLU A 538 13.21 -12.77 7.80
N LEU A 539 13.76 -11.62 7.39
CA LEU A 539 14.98 -11.06 7.98
C LEU A 539 14.86 -10.81 9.48
N LEU A 540 13.71 -10.32 9.97
CA LEU A 540 13.51 -10.14 11.41
C LEU A 540 13.38 -11.48 12.17
N LEU A 541 12.80 -12.51 11.55
CA LEU A 541 12.76 -13.88 12.10
C LEU A 541 14.14 -14.53 12.12
N LEU A 542 14.99 -14.25 11.14
CA LEU A 542 16.39 -14.69 11.10
C LEU A 542 17.23 -13.94 12.14
N LEU A 543 17.05 -12.61 12.26
CA LEU A 543 17.76 -11.78 13.22
C LEU A 543 17.51 -12.23 14.67
N MET A 544 16.27 -12.51 15.06
CA MET A 544 15.97 -12.99 16.42
C MET A 544 16.61 -14.36 16.72
N GLN A 545 16.72 -15.24 15.73
CA GLN A 545 17.42 -16.52 15.88
C GLN A 545 18.93 -16.32 15.98
N PHE A 546 19.49 -15.41 15.18
CA PHE A 546 20.90 -15.07 15.14
C PHE A 546 21.35 -14.45 16.46
N LEU A 547 20.69 -13.39 16.93
CA LEU A 547 21.01 -12.71 18.19
C LEU A 547 20.97 -13.68 19.39
N CYS A 548 19.93 -14.51 19.50
CA CYS A 548 19.86 -15.53 20.56
C CYS A 548 21.01 -16.54 20.48
N ARG A 549 21.40 -16.98 19.28
CA ARG A 549 22.50 -17.93 19.10
C ARG A 549 23.85 -17.34 19.44
N GLU A 550 24.16 -16.18 18.91
CA GLU A 550 25.46 -15.54 19.11
C GLU A 550 25.62 -15.07 20.56
N TYR A 551 24.55 -14.63 21.20
CA TYR A 551 24.53 -14.41 22.66
C TYR A 551 24.90 -15.68 23.44
N LEU A 552 24.28 -16.83 23.12
CA LEU A 552 24.60 -18.11 23.77
C LEU A 552 26.04 -18.59 23.49
N ARG A 553 26.64 -18.15 22.39
CA ARG A 553 28.05 -18.42 22.07
C ARG A 553 29.02 -17.47 22.79
N GLY A 554 28.51 -16.40 23.40
CA GLY A 554 29.31 -15.36 24.04
C GLY A 554 29.97 -14.42 23.03
N ASP A 555 29.34 -14.19 21.88
CA ASP A 555 29.83 -13.19 20.92
C ASP A 555 29.84 -11.79 21.57
N PRO A 556 30.99 -11.08 21.62
CA PRO A 556 31.10 -9.84 22.35
C PRO A 556 30.29 -8.69 21.73
N ARG A 557 30.10 -8.67 20.40
CA ARG A 557 29.34 -7.63 19.71
C ARG A 557 27.85 -7.77 20.05
N VAL A 558 27.29 -8.97 19.89
CA VAL A 558 25.88 -9.27 20.19
C VAL A 558 25.59 -9.15 21.67
N THR A 559 26.50 -9.63 22.54
CA THR A 559 26.33 -9.49 23.99
C THR A 559 26.27 -8.02 24.38
N ARG A 560 27.21 -7.19 23.89
CA ARG A 560 27.20 -5.75 24.15
C ARG A 560 25.94 -5.07 23.63
N LEU A 561 25.52 -5.41 22.40
CA LEU A 561 24.31 -4.86 21.79
C LEU A 561 23.07 -5.13 22.65
N LEU A 562 22.91 -6.36 23.16
CA LEU A 562 21.76 -6.72 23.99
C LEU A 562 21.82 -6.21 25.44
N THR A 563 23.01 -5.85 25.95
CA THR A 563 23.16 -5.27 27.30
C THR A 563 23.09 -3.75 27.33
N GLU A 564 23.30 -3.09 26.19
CA GLU A 564 23.33 -1.63 26.08
C GLU A 564 22.13 -1.09 25.31
N THR A 565 21.21 -1.95 24.85
CA THR A 565 20.09 -1.55 23.99
C THR A 565 18.94 -2.52 24.12
N ARG A 566 17.74 -1.97 24.19
CA ARG A 566 16.51 -2.75 24.20
C ARG A 566 15.85 -2.77 22.83
N ILE A 567 15.86 -3.95 22.23
CA ILE A 567 15.49 -4.15 20.83
C ILE A 567 14.08 -4.73 20.73
N HIS A 568 13.24 -4.12 19.90
CA HIS A 568 11.90 -4.61 19.62
C HIS A 568 11.69 -4.96 18.13
N LEU A 569 11.42 -6.22 17.83
CA LEU A 569 11.25 -6.71 16.45
C LEU A 569 9.79 -7.06 16.18
N LEU A 570 9.13 -6.30 15.30
CA LEU A 570 7.78 -6.56 14.79
C LEU A 570 7.87 -7.16 13.38
N PRO A 571 7.90 -8.50 13.22
CA PRO A 571 8.06 -9.14 11.90
C PRO A 571 6.87 -8.95 10.96
N SER A 572 5.69 -8.60 11.46
CA SER A 572 4.49 -8.47 10.62
C SER A 572 3.49 -7.51 11.22
N MET A 573 3.47 -6.28 10.69
CA MET A 573 2.44 -5.29 10.98
C MET A 573 1.11 -5.61 10.29
N ASN A 574 1.15 -6.15 9.06
CA ASN A 574 0.00 -6.58 8.27
C ASN A 574 -0.02 -8.12 8.07
N PRO A 575 -0.34 -8.91 9.12
CA PRO A 575 -0.39 -10.36 8.99
C PRO A 575 -1.54 -10.83 8.08
N ASP A 576 -2.62 -10.06 7.95
CA ASP A 576 -3.77 -10.42 7.11
C ASP A 576 -3.42 -10.34 5.61
N GLY A 577 -2.72 -9.28 5.21
CA GLY A 577 -2.17 -9.13 3.86
C GLY A 577 -1.13 -10.21 3.55
N TYR A 578 -0.22 -10.50 4.48
CA TYR A 578 0.79 -11.54 4.31
C TYR A 578 0.17 -12.92 4.11
N GLU A 579 -0.85 -13.28 4.90
CA GLU A 579 -1.55 -14.56 4.72
C GLU A 579 -2.24 -14.69 3.35
N THR A 580 -2.63 -13.57 2.75
CA THR A 580 -3.17 -13.55 1.38
C THR A 580 -2.06 -13.81 0.37
N ALA A 581 -0.95 -13.07 0.47
CA ALA A 581 0.22 -13.22 -0.38
C ALA A 581 0.85 -14.63 -0.28
N PHE A 582 1.03 -15.13 0.94
CA PHE A 582 1.63 -16.45 1.22
C PHE A 582 0.83 -17.60 0.61
N ARG A 583 -0.51 -17.53 0.62
CA ARG A 583 -1.36 -18.58 0.00
C ARG A 583 -1.22 -18.61 -1.51
N ARG A 584 -0.94 -17.47 -2.13
CA ARG A 584 -0.72 -17.34 -3.57
C ARG A 584 0.67 -17.86 -3.97
N GLY A 585 1.67 -17.65 -3.12
CA GLY A 585 3.05 -18.08 -3.31
C GLY A 585 3.93 -16.96 -3.88
N SER A 586 5.24 -17.04 -3.59
CA SER A 586 6.25 -16.03 -3.96
C SER A 586 6.19 -15.62 -5.42
N GLU A 587 6.04 -16.59 -6.32
CA GLU A 587 6.16 -16.39 -7.75
C GLU A 587 4.87 -15.88 -8.41
N LEU A 588 3.74 -15.98 -7.72
CA LEU A 588 2.41 -15.75 -8.31
C LEU A 588 1.61 -14.65 -7.63
N VAL A 589 2.11 -14.09 -6.52
CA VAL A 589 1.48 -12.98 -5.80
C VAL A 589 1.43 -11.69 -6.62
N GLY A 590 2.39 -11.52 -7.54
CA GLY A 590 2.48 -10.31 -8.35
C GLY A 590 2.74 -9.06 -7.50
N TRP A 591 2.51 -7.89 -8.09
CA TRP A 591 2.93 -6.62 -7.50
C TRP A 591 2.05 -6.13 -6.33
N ALA A 592 0.77 -6.48 -6.32
CA ALA A 592 -0.24 -5.81 -5.49
C ALA A 592 -1.04 -6.73 -4.55
N GLU A 593 -1.18 -8.02 -4.86
CA GLU A 593 -2.00 -8.94 -4.05
C GLU A 593 -1.40 -9.09 -2.65
N GLY A 594 -2.15 -8.81 -1.59
CA GLY A 594 -1.67 -8.87 -0.21
C GLY A 594 -0.91 -7.62 0.28
N ARG A 595 -0.77 -6.57 -0.54
CA ARG A 595 -0.18 -5.28 -0.11
C ARG A 595 -1.01 -4.62 0.98
N TRP A 596 -2.30 -4.37 0.72
CA TRP A 596 -3.23 -3.72 1.63
C TRP A 596 -3.60 -4.63 2.82
N ASN A 597 -4.12 -4.03 3.89
CA ASN A 597 -4.71 -4.82 4.98
C ASN A 597 -6.04 -5.46 4.53
N HIS A 598 -6.68 -6.23 5.42
CA HIS A 598 -7.95 -6.90 5.09
C HIS A 598 -9.08 -5.94 4.64
N GLN A 599 -9.03 -4.69 5.09
CA GLN A 599 -10.04 -3.67 4.76
C GLN A 599 -9.72 -2.91 3.45
N GLY A 600 -8.64 -3.28 2.75
CA GLY A 600 -8.19 -2.57 1.55
C GLY A 600 -7.49 -1.24 1.84
N ILE A 601 -7.03 -1.02 3.07
CA ILE A 601 -6.32 0.18 3.50
C ILE A 601 -4.82 -0.04 3.34
N ASP A 602 -4.11 0.92 2.74
CA ASP A 602 -2.65 0.92 2.69
C ASP A 602 -2.15 1.49 4.02
N LEU A 603 -1.49 0.65 4.82
CA LEU A 603 -1.05 1.04 6.17
C LEU A 603 -0.01 2.17 6.14
N ASN A 604 0.74 2.33 5.03
CA ASN A 604 1.71 3.43 4.88
C ASN A 604 1.10 4.73 4.36
N HIS A 605 -0.22 4.78 4.23
CA HIS A 605 -1.00 6.01 3.97
C HIS A 605 -2.06 6.23 5.06
N ASN A 606 -1.91 5.58 6.22
CA ASN A 606 -2.95 5.54 7.24
C ASN A 606 -2.55 6.16 8.58
N PHE A 607 -1.30 6.55 8.75
CA PHE A 607 -0.89 7.35 9.91
C PHE A 607 -1.43 8.78 9.80
N ALA A 608 -1.52 9.48 10.93
CA ALA A 608 -2.01 10.86 10.91
C ALA A 608 -1.02 11.74 10.12
N ASP A 609 -1.53 12.54 9.18
CA ASP A 609 -0.75 13.61 8.57
C ASP A 609 -0.49 14.69 9.63
N LEU A 610 0.77 14.77 10.06
CA LEU A 610 1.26 15.79 10.99
C LEU A 610 2.12 16.85 10.28
N ASN A 611 2.47 16.61 9.01
CA ASN A 611 3.28 17.50 8.18
C ASN A 611 2.50 18.78 7.87
N THR A 612 1.26 18.65 7.40
CA THR A 612 0.40 19.78 7.04
C THR A 612 0.23 20.78 8.20
N PRO A 613 -0.26 20.38 9.39
CA PRO A 613 -0.46 21.33 10.50
C PRO A 613 0.86 21.91 11.03
N LEU A 614 1.98 21.19 10.93
CA LEU A 614 3.29 21.74 11.28
C LEU A 614 3.69 22.86 10.33
N TRP A 615 3.65 22.60 9.02
CA TRP A 615 4.11 23.56 8.02
C TRP A 615 3.22 24.80 7.95
N GLU A 616 1.90 24.64 8.11
CA GLU A 616 0.98 25.79 8.27
C GLU A 616 1.39 26.66 9.47
N ALA A 617 1.70 26.03 10.61
CA ALA A 617 2.15 26.75 11.80
C ALA A 617 3.54 27.39 11.64
N GLU A 618 4.45 26.75 10.90
CA GLU A 618 5.77 27.32 10.56
C GLU A 618 5.61 28.56 9.68
N ASP A 619 4.78 28.49 8.64
CA ASP A 619 4.54 29.59 7.69
C ASP A 619 3.89 30.80 8.41
N ASP A 620 3.05 30.53 9.42
CA ASP A 620 2.45 31.55 10.28
C ASP A 620 3.38 32.05 11.42
N GLY A 621 4.60 31.50 11.54
CA GLY A 621 5.56 31.87 12.58
C GLY A 621 5.15 31.47 14.00
N LEU A 622 4.32 30.42 14.12
CA LEU A 622 3.77 29.90 15.38
C LEU A 622 4.64 28.82 16.03
N VAL A 623 5.65 28.31 15.32
CA VAL A 623 6.57 27.26 15.80
C VAL A 623 7.88 27.90 16.30
N PRO A 624 8.43 27.50 17.48
CA PRO A 624 7.92 26.48 18.41
C PRO A 624 7.01 27.03 19.52
N ASP A 625 6.77 28.34 19.58
CA ASP A 625 6.18 29.01 20.76
C ASP A 625 4.72 28.65 21.03
N THR A 626 3.91 28.48 19.97
CA THR A 626 2.48 28.15 20.04
C THR A 626 2.21 26.71 19.64
N VAL A 627 2.85 26.25 18.55
CA VAL A 627 2.81 24.87 18.08
C VAL A 627 4.20 24.27 18.27
N PRO A 628 4.34 23.13 18.97
CA PRO A 628 5.66 22.54 19.21
C PRO A 628 6.26 22.00 17.90
N ASN A 629 7.59 22.03 17.79
CA ASN A 629 8.34 21.44 16.66
C ASN A 629 8.57 19.90 16.83
N HIS A 630 7.94 19.29 17.83
CA HIS A 630 8.06 17.90 18.23
C HIS A 630 6.76 17.44 18.92
N HIS A 631 6.51 16.13 18.97
CA HIS A 631 5.37 15.54 19.71
C HIS A 631 4.03 16.19 19.34
N LEU A 632 3.80 16.44 18.04
CA LEU A 632 2.59 17.08 17.55
C LEU A 632 1.37 16.26 17.96
N PRO A 633 0.32 16.87 18.53
CA PRO A 633 -0.86 16.14 18.98
C PRO A 633 -1.58 15.51 17.79
N LEU A 634 -2.19 14.33 18.02
CA LEU A 634 -3.04 13.70 17.01
C LEU A 634 -4.22 14.62 16.67
N PRO A 635 -4.52 14.85 15.38
CA PRO A 635 -5.68 15.64 14.99
C PRO A 635 -6.98 15.07 15.56
N THR A 636 -7.89 15.94 15.99
CA THR A 636 -9.16 15.52 16.62
C THR A 636 -9.93 14.54 15.74
N TYR A 637 -9.97 14.77 14.42
CA TYR A 637 -10.65 13.89 13.47
C TYR A 637 -10.09 12.47 13.47
N TYR A 638 -8.79 12.30 13.71
CA TYR A 638 -8.10 11.01 13.71
C TYR A 638 -8.49 10.11 14.90
N THR A 639 -8.91 10.76 15.99
CA THR A 639 -9.35 10.09 17.23
C THR A 639 -10.84 9.74 17.24
N LEU A 640 -11.62 10.18 16.23
CA LEU A 640 -13.05 9.92 16.19
C LEU A 640 -13.34 8.42 15.94
N PRO A 641 -14.43 7.86 16.50
CA PRO A 641 -14.78 6.45 16.31
C PRO A 641 -15.07 6.05 14.86
N ASN A 642 -15.44 7.00 14.01
CA ASN A 642 -15.70 6.80 12.58
C ASN A 642 -14.49 7.10 11.68
N ALA A 643 -13.34 7.49 12.24
CA ALA A 643 -12.13 7.73 11.46
C ALA A 643 -11.65 6.42 10.84
N THR A 644 -11.29 6.46 9.55
CA THR A 644 -10.79 5.33 8.76
C THR A 644 -9.33 4.99 9.11
N VAL A 645 -9.08 4.66 10.38
CA VAL A 645 -7.77 4.21 10.87
C VAL A 645 -7.82 2.71 11.14
N ALA A 646 -6.95 1.98 10.47
CA ALA A 646 -6.81 0.55 10.56
C ALA A 646 -6.43 0.11 11.99
N PRO A 647 -6.92 -1.06 12.46
CA PRO A 647 -6.58 -1.56 13.79
C PRO A 647 -5.07 -1.84 13.94
N GLU A 648 -4.39 -2.20 12.86
CA GLU A 648 -2.93 -2.35 12.83
C GLU A 648 -2.23 -1.02 13.11
N THR A 649 -2.65 0.06 12.43
CA THR A 649 -2.10 1.41 12.62
C THR A 649 -2.33 1.92 14.03
N ARG A 650 -3.54 1.76 14.59
CA ARG A 650 -3.82 2.15 15.99
C ARG A 650 -2.93 1.41 16.98
N ALA A 651 -2.74 0.10 16.79
CA ALA A 651 -1.89 -0.71 17.65
C ALA A 651 -0.42 -0.26 17.61
N VAL A 652 0.09 0.16 16.44
CA VAL A 652 1.45 0.68 16.30
C VAL A 652 1.57 2.07 16.93
N ILE A 653 0.60 2.97 16.74
CA ILE A 653 0.61 4.30 17.39
C ILE A 653 0.62 4.17 18.92
N GLU A 654 -0.27 3.33 19.49
CA GLU A 654 -0.29 3.07 20.94
C GLU A 654 1.02 2.47 21.44
N TRP A 655 1.69 1.66 20.61
CA TRP A 655 2.98 1.09 20.94
C TRP A 655 4.11 2.13 20.92
N MET A 656 4.12 3.01 19.91
CA MET A 656 5.06 4.14 19.80
C MET A 656 4.94 5.11 20.98
N GLN A 657 3.73 5.31 21.51
CA GLN A 657 3.49 6.18 22.67
C GLN A 657 3.90 5.54 24.01
N ARG A 658 3.99 4.21 24.06
CA ARG A 658 4.25 3.47 25.30
C ARG A 658 5.73 3.30 25.60
N ILE A 659 6.56 3.22 24.57
CA ILE A 659 8.00 2.94 24.68
C ILE A 659 8.75 4.15 24.12
N PRO A 660 9.78 4.67 24.81
CA PRO A 660 10.52 5.85 24.38
C PRO A 660 11.51 5.48 23.27
N PHE A 661 10.99 5.07 22.11
CA PHE A 661 11.81 4.70 20.96
C PHE A 661 12.68 5.86 20.49
N VAL A 662 13.96 5.56 20.24
CA VAL A 662 14.98 6.51 19.80
C VAL A 662 15.24 6.33 18.30
N LEU A 663 15.40 5.09 17.85
CA LEU A 663 15.75 4.74 16.47
C LEU A 663 14.84 3.62 15.97
N SER A 664 14.41 3.73 14.71
CA SER A 664 13.58 2.72 14.05
C SER A 664 13.92 2.58 12.58
N ALA A 665 13.65 1.40 12.02
CA ALA A 665 13.51 1.25 10.58
C ALA A 665 12.29 0.40 10.23
N ASN A 666 11.58 0.80 9.17
CA ASN A 666 10.55 -0.02 8.56
C ASN A 666 11.07 -0.66 7.26
N LEU A 667 10.81 -1.96 7.11
CA LEU A 667 11.39 -2.80 6.06
C LEU A 667 10.34 -3.11 4.98
N HIS A 668 10.68 -2.77 3.74
CA HIS A 668 9.87 -2.85 2.53
C HIS A 668 10.54 -3.66 1.42
N GLY A 669 9.81 -3.86 0.32
CA GLY A 669 10.34 -4.46 -0.90
C GLY A 669 9.69 -3.90 -2.15
N GLY A 670 10.40 -4.03 -3.27
CA GLY A 670 10.02 -3.53 -4.59
C GLY A 670 11.11 -2.67 -5.23
N GLU A 671 12.02 -2.15 -4.42
CA GLU A 671 13.21 -1.44 -4.86
C GLU A 671 14.43 -1.83 -4.01
N LEU A 672 15.58 -1.24 -4.31
CA LEU A 672 16.82 -1.45 -3.54
C LEU A 672 17.50 -0.11 -3.23
N VAL A 673 16.97 0.58 -2.21
CA VAL A 673 17.33 1.94 -1.76
C VAL A 673 16.93 2.15 -0.29
N VAL A 674 17.58 3.08 0.41
CA VAL A 674 17.14 3.54 1.73
C VAL A 674 16.49 4.92 1.63
N SER A 675 15.22 5.01 2.00
CA SER A 675 14.46 6.25 1.98
C SER A 675 14.36 6.88 3.37
N TYR A 676 14.44 8.21 3.45
CA TYR A 676 14.42 8.93 4.71
C TYR A 676 13.50 10.18 4.67
N PRO A 677 12.95 10.61 5.83
CA PRO A 677 12.02 11.73 5.93
C PRO A 677 12.51 13.06 5.32
N PHE A 678 11.61 13.98 4.95
CA PHE A 678 10.15 13.74 4.92
C PHE A 678 9.73 12.94 3.69
N ASP A 679 8.68 12.13 3.84
CA ASP A 679 8.05 11.38 2.76
C ASP A 679 6.97 12.20 2.03
N MET A 680 6.37 13.19 2.71
CA MET A 680 5.40 14.11 2.09
C MET A 680 6.12 15.33 1.49
N THR A 681 5.67 15.75 0.31
CA THR A 681 6.13 16.99 -0.34
C THR A 681 5.55 18.22 0.37
N ARG A 682 6.37 19.27 0.56
CA ARG A 682 5.90 20.53 1.19
C ARG A 682 4.98 21.29 0.25
N THR A 683 5.33 21.36 -1.03
CA THR A 683 4.51 22.00 -2.04
C THR A 683 3.26 21.16 -2.31
N PRO A 684 2.05 21.69 -2.07
CA PRO A 684 0.82 20.98 -2.41
C PRO A 684 0.84 20.58 -3.90
N TRP A 685 0.29 19.41 -4.23
CA TRP A 685 0.19 18.87 -5.59
C TRP A 685 1.52 18.46 -6.26
N ALA A 686 2.69 18.71 -5.65
CA ALA A 686 3.95 18.23 -6.16
C ALA A 686 4.04 16.71 -5.96
N ALA A 687 4.22 15.95 -7.04
CA ALA A 687 4.39 14.50 -6.97
C ALA A 687 5.74 14.11 -6.36
N ARG A 688 6.75 14.97 -6.55
CA ARG A 688 8.13 14.81 -6.06
C ARG A 688 8.73 16.18 -5.73
N GLU A 689 9.42 16.28 -4.60
CA GLU A 689 10.14 17.47 -4.16
C GLU A 689 11.07 17.09 -3.00
N LEU A 690 12.36 17.47 -3.10
CA LEU A 690 13.29 17.35 -1.97
C LEU A 690 12.76 18.14 -0.77
N THR A 691 12.32 17.42 0.26
CA THR A 691 11.68 17.98 1.45
C THR A 691 12.44 17.53 2.70
N PRO A 692 13.56 18.20 3.04
CA PRO A 692 14.43 17.78 4.13
C PRO A 692 13.82 18.07 5.51
N THR A 693 14.16 17.25 6.50
CA THR A 693 13.85 17.53 7.90
C THR A 693 14.89 18.49 8.52
N PRO A 694 14.59 19.10 9.69
CA PRO A 694 15.62 19.78 10.49
C PRO A 694 16.84 18.92 10.82
N ASP A 695 16.68 17.60 10.88
CA ASP A 695 17.72 16.61 11.18
C ASP A 695 18.21 15.86 9.92
N ASP A 696 18.11 16.45 8.72
CA ASP A 696 18.52 15.83 7.44
C ASP A 696 19.94 15.24 7.49
N ALA A 697 20.89 15.91 8.15
CA ALA A 697 22.25 15.40 8.32
C ALA A 697 22.31 14.05 9.06
N VAL A 698 21.47 13.86 10.09
CA VAL A 698 21.38 12.60 10.84
C VAL A 698 20.69 11.53 9.99
N PHE A 699 19.59 11.86 9.32
CA PHE A 699 18.89 10.90 8.45
C PHE A 699 19.75 10.42 7.28
N ARG A 700 20.50 11.32 6.64
CA ARG A 700 21.46 10.95 5.60
C ARG A 700 22.56 10.06 6.14
N TRP A 701 23.08 10.32 7.34
CA TRP A 701 24.05 9.46 8.01
C TRP A 701 23.48 8.06 8.24
N LEU A 702 22.34 7.95 8.92
CA LEU A 702 21.65 6.70 9.23
C LEU A 702 21.36 5.88 7.96
N SER A 703 20.86 6.55 6.91
CA SER A 703 20.57 5.91 5.63
C SER A 703 21.84 5.42 4.94
N THR A 704 22.92 6.21 4.97
CA THR A 704 24.21 5.83 4.41
C THR A 704 24.83 4.66 5.15
N VAL A 705 24.66 4.56 6.48
CA VAL A 705 25.16 3.43 7.26
C VAL A 705 24.52 2.13 6.80
N TYR A 706 23.19 2.08 6.70
CA TYR A 706 22.49 0.88 6.23
C TYR A 706 22.88 0.57 4.78
N ALA A 707 22.76 1.56 3.89
CA ALA A 707 23.01 1.38 2.47
C ALA A 707 24.48 1.02 2.16
N GLY A 708 25.42 1.59 2.92
CA GLY A 708 26.87 1.39 2.82
C GLY A 708 27.37 0.05 3.32
N THR A 709 26.58 -0.65 4.13
CA THR A 709 26.91 -1.97 4.71
C THR A 709 26.13 -3.11 4.08
N ASN A 710 25.06 -2.81 3.33
CA ASN A 710 24.31 -3.80 2.57
C ASN A 710 25.09 -4.23 1.31
N GLN A 711 25.34 -5.54 1.17
CA GLN A 711 26.18 -6.07 0.08
C GLN A 711 25.55 -5.85 -1.30
N ALA A 712 24.23 -6.00 -1.42
CA ALA A 712 23.52 -5.86 -2.69
C ALA A 712 23.39 -4.40 -3.13
N MET A 713 23.21 -3.46 -2.19
CA MET A 713 23.19 -2.02 -2.50
C MET A 713 24.58 -1.53 -2.93
N GLN A 714 25.65 -2.06 -2.35
CA GLN A 714 27.03 -1.67 -2.67
C GLN A 714 27.63 -2.37 -3.89
N ASP A 715 26.93 -3.32 -4.49
CA ASP A 715 27.41 -4.01 -5.69
C ASP A 715 27.48 -3.03 -6.88
N PRO A 716 28.69 -2.72 -7.41
CA PRO A 716 28.85 -1.79 -8.52
C PRO A 716 28.35 -2.34 -9.86
N ASP A 717 28.20 -3.67 -9.96
CA ASP A 717 27.75 -4.35 -11.17
C ASP A 717 26.22 -4.58 -11.15
N ARG A 718 25.52 -4.14 -10.10
CA ARG A 718 24.06 -4.26 -9.98
C ARG A 718 23.35 -3.42 -11.03
N ARG A 719 22.28 -3.96 -11.61
CA ARG A 719 21.36 -3.16 -12.43
C ARG A 719 20.24 -2.55 -11.58
N PRO A 720 19.63 -1.44 -12.03
CA PRO A 720 18.39 -0.93 -11.43
C PRO A 720 17.27 -1.98 -11.43
N CYS A 721 16.42 -1.95 -10.41
CA CYS A 721 15.23 -2.81 -10.37
C CYS A 721 14.31 -2.49 -11.57
N HIS A 722 13.89 -1.22 -11.68
CA HIS A 722 12.96 -0.76 -12.71
C HIS A 722 13.62 0.22 -13.69
N SER A 723 13.52 1.52 -13.44
CA SER A 723 14.06 2.57 -14.32
C SER A 723 15.02 3.53 -13.61
N GLN A 724 14.82 3.80 -12.32
CA GLN A 724 15.66 4.72 -11.56
C GLN A 724 16.89 4.02 -10.97
N ASP A 725 18.07 4.60 -11.20
CA ASP A 725 19.33 4.10 -10.64
C ASP A 725 19.74 4.88 -9.38
N PHE A 726 19.45 4.31 -8.21
CA PHE A 726 19.79 4.91 -6.92
C PHE A 726 21.28 4.80 -6.56
N SER A 727 22.06 3.96 -7.26
CA SER A 727 23.50 3.79 -6.99
C SER A 727 24.30 5.07 -7.27
N LEU A 728 23.83 5.87 -8.23
CA LEU A 728 24.40 7.17 -8.57
C LEU A 728 24.35 8.18 -7.41
N HIS A 729 23.47 7.93 -6.42
CA HIS A 729 23.25 8.79 -5.27
C HIS A 729 23.58 8.09 -3.94
N GLY A 730 24.43 7.06 -3.98
CA GLY A 730 24.85 6.33 -2.78
C GLY A 730 23.76 5.46 -2.16
N ASN A 731 22.74 5.09 -2.94
CA ASN A 731 21.63 4.22 -2.54
C ASN A 731 20.75 4.79 -1.42
N ILE A 732 20.70 6.12 -1.30
CA ILE A 732 19.82 6.82 -0.38
C ILE A 732 18.97 7.85 -1.13
N ILE A 733 17.76 8.12 -0.65
CA ILE A 733 16.89 9.15 -1.22
C ILE A 733 15.95 9.75 -0.16
N ASN A 734 15.68 11.05 -0.24
CA ASN A 734 14.60 11.64 0.55
C ASN A 734 13.25 11.12 0.03
N GLY A 735 12.34 10.72 0.90
CA GLY A 735 11.07 10.10 0.51
C GLY A 735 10.27 10.95 -0.47
N ALA A 736 10.06 12.22 -0.13
CA ALA A 736 9.35 13.17 -0.98
C ALA A 736 10.06 13.45 -2.32
N ASP A 737 11.39 13.38 -2.38
CA ASP A 737 12.17 13.50 -3.63
C ASP A 737 12.01 12.27 -4.54
N TRP A 738 11.70 11.10 -3.95
CA TRP A 738 11.36 9.90 -4.69
C TRP A 738 9.91 9.92 -5.16
N HIS A 739 8.95 10.02 -4.23
CA HIS A 739 7.53 10.21 -4.47
C HIS A 739 6.81 10.58 -3.16
N THR A 740 5.82 11.46 -3.25
CA THR A 740 5.06 11.91 -2.07
C THR A 740 4.23 10.77 -1.44
N VAL A 741 4.40 10.54 -0.14
CA VAL A 741 3.62 9.56 0.66
C VAL A 741 3.02 10.26 1.88
N PRO A 742 1.83 10.88 1.75
CA PRO A 742 1.14 11.46 2.90
C PRO A 742 0.63 10.36 3.85
N GLY A 743 0.74 10.61 5.15
CA GLY A 743 0.32 9.66 6.19
C GLY A 743 1.25 8.45 6.35
N SER A 744 2.54 8.62 6.09
CA SER A 744 3.57 7.59 6.27
C SER A 744 3.91 7.34 7.73
N MET A 745 4.39 6.13 8.03
CA MET A 745 4.83 5.77 9.39
C MET A 745 6.14 6.47 9.79
N ASN A 746 7.01 6.75 8.81
CA ASN A 746 8.27 7.46 8.95
C ASN A 746 8.06 8.87 9.51
N ASP A 747 7.30 9.69 8.77
CA ASP A 747 7.03 11.08 9.13
C ASP A 747 6.28 11.16 10.46
N PHE A 748 5.32 10.25 10.67
CA PHE A 748 4.60 10.14 11.94
C PHE A 748 5.53 9.84 13.13
N SER A 749 6.49 8.91 12.96
CA SER A 749 7.44 8.56 14.03
C SER A 749 8.24 9.79 14.47
N TYR A 750 8.76 10.54 13.51
CA TYR A 750 9.58 11.73 13.74
C TYR A 750 8.77 12.89 14.32
N LEU A 751 7.54 13.12 13.83
CA LEU A 751 6.72 14.27 14.23
C LEU A 751 5.95 14.06 15.54
N HIS A 752 5.56 12.82 15.85
CA HIS A 752 4.73 12.50 17.02
C HIS A 752 5.54 12.00 18.23
N THR A 753 6.77 11.55 18.04
CA THR A 753 7.60 10.93 19.10
C THR A 753 9.06 11.42 19.05
N ASN A 754 9.94 10.82 19.85
CA ASN A 754 11.40 11.03 19.75
C ASN A 754 12.07 10.16 18.69
N CYS A 755 11.34 9.25 18.05
CA CYS A 755 11.90 8.17 17.26
C CYS A 755 12.27 8.63 15.84
N PHE A 756 13.54 8.43 15.47
CA PHE A 756 14.03 8.65 14.13
C PHE A 756 13.81 7.37 13.32
N GLU A 757 12.91 7.41 12.34
CA GLU A 757 12.59 6.25 11.50
C GLU A 757 13.02 6.46 10.04
N ILE A 758 13.60 5.41 9.44
CA ILE A 758 13.87 5.34 8.00
C ILE A 758 13.10 4.18 7.36
N THR A 759 12.92 4.24 6.04
CA THR A 759 12.38 3.13 5.23
C THR A 759 13.50 2.45 4.46
N VAL A 760 13.57 1.12 4.54
CA VAL A 760 14.57 0.32 3.82
C VAL A 760 13.86 -0.55 2.80
N GLU A 761 14.12 -0.31 1.52
CA GLU A 761 13.70 -1.18 0.42
C GLU A 761 14.77 -2.26 0.21
N LEU A 762 14.43 -3.51 0.52
CA LEU A 762 15.40 -4.60 0.70
C LEU A 762 15.73 -5.37 -0.58
N SER A 763 14.83 -5.40 -1.55
CA SER A 763 14.94 -6.24 -2.75
C SER A 763 13.97 -5.79 -3.84
N CYS A 764 14.36 -5.97 -5.11
CA CYS A 764 13.48 -5.72 -6.27
C CYS A 764 12.27 -6.67 -6.30
N ASP A 765 12.50 -7.94 -5.97
CA ASP A 765 11.46 -8.94 -5.77
C ASP A 765 10.82 -8.70 -4.40
N LYS A 766 9.51 -8.42 -4.38
CA LYS A 766 8.77 -8.17 -3.13
C LYS A 766 8.66 -9.43 -2.27
N PHE A 767 8.59 -10.59 -2.91
CA PHE A 767 8.37 -11.88 -2.26
C PHE A 767 9.37 -12.92 -2.80
N PRO A 768 10.67 -12.76 -2.52
CA PRO A 768 11.71 -13.61 -3.08
C PRO A 768 11.49 -15.08 -2.71
N HIS A 769 11.80 -15.99 -3.64
CA HIS A 769 11.64 -17.42 -3.40
C HIS A 769 12.54 -17.92 -2.23
N GLU A 770 12.12 -18.97 -1.53
CA GLU A 770 12.81 -19.48 -0.33
C GLU A 770 14.29 -19.81 -0.55
N SER A 771 14.65 -20.22 -1.78
CA SER A 771 16.04 -20.50 -2.16
C SER A 771 16.97 -19.28 -2.14
N GLU A 772 16.40 -18.07 -2.14
CA GLU A 772 17.13 -16.80 -2.20
C GLU A 772 17.36 -16.20 -0.81
N LEU A 773 16.55 -16.59 0.18
CA LEU A 773 16.63 -16.10 1.56
C LEU A 773 18.02 -16.23 2.21
N PRO A 774 18.83 -17.29 1.98
CA PRO A 774 20.17 -17.35 2.54
C PRO A 774 21.10 -16.24 2.02
N GLN A 775 21.01 -15.89 0.73
CA GLN A 775 21.81 -14.81 0.16
C GLN A 775 21.28 -13.46 0.63
N GLU A 776 19.95 -13.27 0.68
CA GLU A 776 19.37 -12.03 1.18
C GLU A 776 19.68 -11.78 2.66
N TRP A 777 19.80 -12.85 3.46
CA TRP A 777 20.32 -12.74 4.81
C TRP A 777 21.75 -12.23 4.85
N GLU A 778 22.66 -12.78 4.04
CA GLU A 778 24.04 -12.28 4.00
C GLU A 778 24.14 -10.84 3.47
N ASN A 779 23.26 -10.47 2.53
CA ASN A 779 23.19 -9.10 2.01
C ASN A 779 22.84 -8.08 3.11
N ASN A 780 21.99 -8.46 4.07
CA ASN A 780 21.39 -7.55 5.04
C ASN A 780 21.90 -7.72 6.48
N LYS A 781 22.46 -8.88 6.86
CA LYS A 781 22.84 -9.21 8.25
C LYS A 781 23.70 -8.11 8.88
N GLU A 782 24.75 -7.68 8.18
CA GLU A 782 25.65 -6.66 8.73
C GLU A 782 25.03 -5.27 8.77
N ALA A 783 24.20 -4.92 7.79
CA ALA A 783 23.46 -3.67 7.79
C ALA A 783 22.46 -3.59 8.94
N LEU A 784 21.73 -4.68 9.22
CA LEU A 784 20.79 -4.76 10.34
C LEU A 784 21.49 -4.56 11.69
N LEU A 785 22.64 -5.20 11.90
CA LEU A 785 23.40 -5.06 13.16
C LEU A 785 24.02 -3.66 13.29
N THR A 786 24.67 -3.18 12.24
CA THR A 786 25.36 -1.87 12.25
C THR A 786 24.38 -0.71 12.42
N TYR A 787 23.18 -0.84 11.85
CA TYR A 787 22.13 0.15 12.02
C TYR A 787 21.60 0.20 13.46
N LEU A 788 21.36 -0.95 14.11
CA LEU A 788 20.98 -0.99 15.53
C LEU A 788 22.02 -0.30 16.42
N GLU A 789 23.31 -0.48 16.10
CA GLU A 789 24.42 0.16 16.83
C GLU A 789 24.41 1.71 16.70
N GLN A 790 23.76 2.27 15.68
CA GLN A 790 23.67 3.73 15.49
C GLN A 790 22.83 4.42 16.56
N VAL A 791 21.99 3.71 17.32
CA VAL A 791 21.21 4.34 18.40
C VAL A 791 22.09 5.00 19.47
N ARG A 792 23.36 4.58 19.54
CA ARG A 792 24.35 5.16 20.46
C ARG A 792 25.01 6.44 19.95
N MET A 793 24.65 6.95 18.77
CA MET A 793 25.23 8.19 18.24
C MET A 793 24.66 9.44 18.94
N GLY A 794 25.36 10.56 18.81
CA GLY A 794 24.92 11.84 19.36
C GLY A 794 25.15 11.96 20.87
N ILE A 795 24.17 12.50 21.58
CA ILE A 795 24.23 12.75 23.02
C ILE A 795 23.13 11.99 23.76
N THR A 796 23.42 11.56 24.98
CA THR A 796 22.44 11.01 25.93
C THR A 796 22.63 11.66 27.28
N GLY A 797 21.63 11.65 28.14
CA GLY A 797 21.80 12.12 29.51
C GLY A 797 20.53 12.01 30.32
N VAL A 798 20.61 12.47 31.56
CA VAL A 798 19.47 12.54 32.48
C VAL A 798 19.27 13.99 32.91
N VAL A 799 18.04 14.47 32.82
CA VAL A 799 17.58 15.74 33.37
C VAL A 799 17.06 15.49 34.78
N ARG A 800 17.72 16.08 35.77
CA ARG A 800 17.40 15.91 37.18
C ARG A 800 16.95 17.21 37.82
N ASP A 801 16.08 17.07 38.81
CA ASP A 801 15.77 18.13 39.75
C ASP A 801 16.97 18.39 40.66
N LYS A 802 17.43 19.64 40.72
CA LYS A 802 18.63 20.02 41.47
C LYS A 802 18.52 19.80 42.99
N ASP A 803 17.31 19.83 43.55
CA ASP A 803 17.11 19.74 45.00
C ASP A 803 16.88 18.27 45.43
N THR A 804 16.21 17.47 44.60
CA THR A 804 15.80 16.08 44.93
C THR A 804 16.62 15.00 44.22
N GLU A 805 17.40 15.36 43.20
CA GLU A 805 18.16 14.47 42.31
C GLU A 805 17.31 13.43 41.55
N LEU A 806 15.98 13.54 41.62
CA LEU A 806 15.06 12.71 40.84
C LEU A 806 15.03 13.17 39.38
N GLY A 807 14.83 12.22 38.46
CA GLY A 807 14.62 12.50 37.04
C GLY A 807 13.36 13.32 36.79
N ILE A 808 13.43 14.23 35.83
CA ILE A 808 12.30 15.05 35.39
C ILE A 808 11.82 14.49 34.06
N ALA A 809 10.65 13.84 34.06
CA ALA A 809 9.99 13.36 32.84
C ALA A 809 9.48 14.53 31.99
N ASP A 810 9.34 14.30 30.68
CA ASP A 810 8.79 15.25 29.71
C ASP A 810 9.55 16.60 29.64
N ALA A 811 10.77 16.66 30.19
CA ALA A 811 11.68 17.77 29.96
C ALA A 811 12.11 17.80 28.49
N VAL A 812 12.12 18.99 27.90
CA VAL A 812 12.47 19.26 26.50
C VAL A 812 13.96 19.53 26.38
N ILE A 813 14.60 18.88 25.42
CA ILE A 813 16.00 19.04 25.02
C ILE A 813 16.05 19.67 23.64
N ALA A 814 16.39 20.96 23.61
CA ALA A 814 16.52 21.74 22.38
C ALA A 814 17.98 21.92 21.99
N VAL A 815 18.29 21.79 20.70
CA VAL A 815 19.64 21.97 20.14
C VAL A 815 19.66 23.24 19.30
N GLU A 816 20.56 24.19 19.62
CA GLU A 816 20.66 25.44 18.87
C GLU A 816 20.99 25.15 17.39
N GLY A 817 20.14 25.65 16.48
CA GLY A 817 20.28 25.45 15.03
C GLY A 817 19.51 24.27 14.44
N ILE A 818 18.86 23.43 15.26
CA ILE A 818 18.02 22.32 14.79
C ILE A 818 16.59 22.53 15.30
N ASN A 819 15.65 22.78 14.39
CA ASN A 819 14.25 23.06 14.74
C ASN A 819 13.43 21.77 14.95
N HIS A 820 13.90 20.90 15.83
CA HIS A 820 13.19 19.69 16.24
C HIS A 820 13.74 19.26 17.59
N ASP A 821 12.95 19.39 18.66
CA ASP A 821 13.40 19.05 20.02
C ASP A 821 13.05 17.59 20.38
N VAL A 822 13.70 17.04 21.41
CA VAL A 822 13.32 15.73 21.99
C VAL A 822 12.89 15.88 23.44
N THR A 823 12.17 14.90 23.95
CA THR A 823 11.71 14.84 25.34
C THR A 823 12.43 13.75 26.13
N THR A 824 12.49 13.93 27.44
CA THR A 824 12.96 12.90 28.37
C THR A 824 11.87 11.85 28.64
N ALA A 825 12.27 10.59 28.77
CA ALA A 825 11.43 9.50 29.25
C ALA A 825 11.11 9.67 30.76
N TRP A 826 10.33 8.74 31.32
CA TRP A 826 9.86 8.84 32.71
C TRP A 826 10.98 8.84 33.77
N GLY A 827 12.16 8.30 33.44
CA GLY A 827 13.35 8.33 34.27
C GLY A 827 14.11 9.66 34.24
N GLY A 828 13.68 10.60 33.39
CA GLY A 828 14.36 11.86 33.08
C GLY A 828 15.52 11.68 32.09
N ASP A 829 15.73 10.48 31.59
CA ASP A 829 16.71 10.14 30.56
C ASP A 829 16.24 10.51 29.15
N TYR A 830 17.19 10.86 28.29
CA TYR A 830 16.93 11.20 26.90
C TYR A 830 18.06 10.75 26.00
N TRP A 831 17.76 10.64 24.71
CA TRP A 831 18.71 10.37 23.65
C TRP A 831 18.44 11.35 22.52
N ARG A 832 19.48 12.02 22.05
CA ARG A 832 19.40 12.96 20.94
C ARG A 832 20.47 12.59 19.93
N LEU A 833 20.04 11.96 18.83
CA LEU A 833 20.91 11.58 17.73
C LEU A 833 21.42 12.86 17.06
N LEU A 834 22.73 12.94 16.88
CA LEU A 834 23.44 14.08 16.31
C LEU A 834 24.68 13.57 15.58
N THR A 835 25.02 14.22 14.47
CA THR A 835 26.29 13.98 13.79
C THR A 835 27.47 14.54 14.61
N PRO A 836 28.72 14.17 14.29
CA PRO A 836 29.89 14.73 14.99
C PRO A 836 29.94 16.26 14.88
N GLY A 837 30.07 16.94 16.02
CA GLY A 837 30.00 18.41 16.09
C GLY A 837 29.96 18.96 17.52
N ASP A 838 30.05 20.29 17.63
CA ASP A 838 29.89 21.02 18.89
C ASP A 838 28.49 21.66 18.93
N TYR A 839 27.68 21.28 19.91
CA TYR A 839 26.29 21.69 20.02
C TYR A 839 26.04 22.43 21.33
N LYS A 840 25.23 23.48 21.26
CA LYS A 840 24.71 24.14 22.45
C LYS A 840 23.29 23.64 22.70
N VAL A 841 23.13 22.97 23.83
CA VAL A 841 21.94 22.19 24.16
C VAL A 841 21.28 22.79 25.39
N THR A 842 19.97 23.01 25.32
CA THR A 842 19.17 23.58 26.39
C THR A 842 18.15 22.56 26.87
N ALA A 843 18.18 22.24 28.16
CA ALA A 843 17.14 21.48 28.82
C ALA A 843 16.14 22.42 29.51
N SER A 844 14.84 22.17 29.33
CA SER A 844 13.77 22.95 29.93
C SER A 844 12.62 22.05 30.36
N ALA A 845 11.87 22.46 31.40
CA ALA A 845 10.70 21.71 31.89
C ALA A 845 9.73 22.67 32.56
N GLU A 846 8.43 22.36 32.54
CA GLU A 846 7.42 23.21 33.18
C GLU A 846 7.71 23.38 34.68
N GLY A 847 7.73 24.62 35.16
CA GLY A 847 7.99 24.92 36.57
C GLY A 847 9.47 24.99 36.94
N TYR A 848 10.39 24.80 36.00
CA TYR A 848 11.85 24.90 36.19
C TYR A 848 12.46 26.08 35.42
N HIS A 849 13.65 26.53 35.87
CA HIS A 849 14.50 27.41 35.08
C HIS A 849 15.29 26.58 34.05
N PRO A 850 15.31 26.96 32.76
CA PRO A 850 16.06 26.23 31.74
C PRO A 850 17.57 26.32 31.99
N ALA A 851 18.29 25.30 31.55
CA ALA A 851 19.75 25.23 31.67
C ALA A 851 20.38 24.90 30.31
N THR A 852 21.41 25.65 29.93
CA THR A 852 22.10 25.48 28.65
C THR A 852 23.54 25.03 28.87
N ARG A 853 24.01 24.09 28.05
CA ARG A 853 25.37 23.52 28.09
C ARG A 853 25.90 23.32 26.68
N ASN A 854 27.23 23.30 26.55
CA ASN A 854 27.88 22.83 25.33
C ASN A 854 28.13 21.32 25.45
N CYS A 855 27.62 20.54 24.51
CA CYS A 855 27.84 19.10 24.38
C CYS A 855 28.61 18.85 23.07
N ARG A 856 29.68 18.07 23.12
CA ARG A 856 30.53 17.78 21.95
C ARG A 856 30.38 16.32 21.54
N VAL A 857 29.96 16.08 20.30
CA VAL A 857 29.85 14.75 19.69
C VAL A 857 31.14 14.45 18.91
N PRO A 858 31.95 13.47 19.32
CA PRO A 858 33.16 13.08 18.60
C PRO A 858 32.82 12.22 17.37
N PHE A 859 33.84 11.93 16.56
CA PHE A 859 33.74 10.93 15.48
C PHE A 859 33.83 9.48 15.99
N GLU A 860 34.31 9.29 17.23
CA GLU A 860 34.42 7.97 17.85
C GLU A 860 33.04 7.44 18.27
N GLU A 861 32.86 6.13 18.21
CA GLU A 861 31.61 5.49 18.62
C GLU A 861 31.37 5.61 20.12
N GLY A 862 30.16 6.00 20.49
CA GLY A 862 29.66 5.89 21.84
C GLY A 862 28.71 7.03 22.21
N PRO A 863 27.79 6.77 23.14
CA PRO A 863 26.85 7.78 23.55
C PRO A 863 27.58 8.84 24.38
N VAL A 864 27.47 10.12 24.00
CA VAL A 864 28.14 11.20 24.74
C VAL A 864 27.24 11.68 25.89
N PRO A 865 27.68 11.55 27.15
CA PRO A 865 26.88 12.00 28.28
C PRO A 865 26.75 13.53 28.34
N CYS A 866 25.53 14.06 28.37
CA CYS A 866 25.22 15.47 28.59
C CYS A 866 24.06 15.66 29.59
N ASN A 867 24.35 15.52 30.88
CA ASN A 867 23.34 15.61 31.95
C ASN A 867 22.94 17.06 32.27
N PHE A 868 21.72 17.26 32.80
CA PHE A 868 21.23 18.57 33.24
C PHE A 868 20.66 18.53 34.65
N HIS A 869 20.87 19.61 35.40
CA HIS A 869 20.24 19.84 36.70
C HIS A 869 19.40 21.11 36.66
N LEU A 870 18.08 20.95 36.71
CA LEU A 870 17.15 22.07 36.63
C LEU A 870 16.74 22.55 38.03
N THR A 871 16.65 23.87 38.20
CA THR A 871 16.23 24.49 39.47
C THR A 871 14.77 24.90 39.39
N LYS A 872 13.94 24.49 40.37
CA LYS A 872 12.53 24.88 40.43
C LYS A 872 12.35 26.39 40.50
N THR A 873 11.37 26.91 39.77
CA THR A 873 10.96 28.31 39.86
C THR A 873 10.35 28.61 41.24
N PRO A 874 10.40 29.87 41.70
CA PRO A 874 9.77 30.26 42.97
C PRO A 874 8.26 29.95 43.03
N LYS A 875 7.56 30.05 41.88
CA LYS A 875 6.14 29.73 41.75
C LYS A 875 5.88 28.23 41.97
N GLN A 876 6.72 27.37 41.37
CA GLN A 876 6.60 25.92 41.52
C GLN A 876 6.93 25.47 42.94
N ARG A 877 8.02 25.99 43.54
CA ARG A 877 8.36 25.73 44.95
C ARG A 877 7.21 26.11 45.90
N LEU A 878 6.58 27.27 45.67
CA LEU A 878 5.43 27.68 46.46
C LEU A 878 4.21 26.75 46.27
N ARG A 879 3.92 26.31 45.04
CA ARG A 879 2.83 25.35 44.77
C ARG A 879 3.03 24.06 45.55
N GLU A 880 4.24 23.50 45.53
CA GLU A 880 4.57 22.26 46.24
C GLU A 880 4.51 22.43 47.76
N LEU A 881 5.03 23.53 48.30
CA LEU A 881 4.92 23.84 49.73
C LEU A 881 3.46 23.94 50.17
N LEU A 882 2.59 24.56 49.36
CA LEU A 882 1.15 24.63 49.64
C LEU A 882 0.47 23.26 49.55
N ALA A 883 0.85 22.44 48.57
CA ALA A 883 0.35 21.06 48.46
C ALA A 883 0.80 20.17 49.63
N ALA A 884 2.01 20.41 50.18
CA ALA A 884 2.54 19.76 51.37
C ALA A 884 1.99 20.31 52.70
N GLY A 885 1.01 21.23 52.67
CA GLY A 885 0.36 21.76 53.86
C GLY A 885 1.12 22.87 54.59
N ALA A 886 2.17 23.43 53.99
CA ALA A 886 2.90 24.56 54.57
C ALA A 886 2.06 25.85 54.54
N LYS A 887 2.11 26.63 55.64
CA LYS A 887 1.45 27.95 55.70
C LYS A 887 2.16 28.91 54.75
N VAL A 888 1.39 29.64 53.93
CA VAL A 888 1.89 30.70 53.02
C VAL A 888 2.89 31.60 53.78
N PRO A 889 4.09 31.84 53.23
CA PRO A 889 5.08 32.71 53.86
C PRO A 889 4.47 34.08 54.26
N PRO A 890 4.74 34.61 55.47
CA PRO A 890 4.08 35.82 55.99
C PRO A 890 4.20 37.05 55.07
N ASP A 891 5.31 37.14 54.37
CA ASP A 891 5.70 38.13 53.36
C ASP A 891 4.83 38.07 52.10
N LEU A 892 4.52 36.87 51.60
CA LEU A 892 3.61 36.65 50.46
C LEU A 892 2.15 36.92 50.85
N ARG A 893 1.77 36.56 52.08
CA ARG A 893 0.45 36.88 52.67
C ARG A 893 0.23 38.39 52.78
N ARG A 894 1.23 39.13 53.27
CA ARG A 894 1.21 40.61 53.31
C ARG A 894 1.10 41.24 51.92
N ARG A 895 1.72 40.63 50.90
CA ARG A 895 1.67 41.11 49.51
C ARG A 895 0.28 40.90 48.87
N LEU A 896 -0.35 39.75 49.15
CA LEU A 896 -1.74 39.45 48.76
C LEU A 896 -2.76 40.35 49.48
N GLU A 897 -2.54 40.63 50.77
CA GLU A 897 -3.38 41.57 51.54
C GLU A 897 -3.28 43.00 51.01
N ARG A 898 -2.08 43.47 50.60
CA ARG A 898 -1.91 44.78 49.94
C ARG A 898 -2.59 44.85 48.56
N LEU A 899 -2.62 43.75 47.82
CA LEU A 899 -3.31 43.69 46.52
C LEU A 899 -4.84 43.65 46.68
N ARG A 900 -5.36 43.01 47.74
CA ARG A 900 -6.78 43.05 48.10
C ARG A 900 -7.23 44.41 48.63
N GLY A 901 -6.36 45.13 49.36
CA GLY A 901 -6.63 46.48 49.85
C GLY A 901 -6.64 47.59 48.78
N LYS A 902 -6.33 47.29 47.52
CA LYS A 902 -6.39 48.23 46.38
C LYS A 902 -7.68 48.12 45.54
N LYS A 903 -8.63 47.28 45.96
CA LYS A 903 -9.91 47.06 45.27
C LYS A 903 -11.14 47.61 46.01
N ASN A 904 -10.95 48.43 47.04
CA ASN A 904 -12.03 49.19 47.70
C ASN A 904 -11.81 50.69 47.52
#